data_AF-A0AAX4IIM1-F1
#
_entry.id   AF-A0AAX4IIM1-F1
#
_cell.length_a   1.000
_cell.length_b   1.000
_cell.length_c   1.000
_cell.angle_alpha   90.00
_cell.angle_beta   90.00
_cell.angle_gamma   90.00
#
_symmetry.space_group_name_H-M   'P 1'
#
loop_
_entity.id
_entity.type
_entity.pdbx_description
1 polymer ?
#
loop_
_entity_poly.entity_id
_entity_poly.type
_entity_poly.pdbx_seq_one_letter_code
_entity_poly.pdbx_strand_id
1 'polypeptide(L)'
;MDSIPSHRSKLVRQPAAGSASTSPDDAYEVVQHPQSKLLELTTRMLHLSALPDDSLDRSDTHSQEPSCVRWLLSRAVLEHIPGDGSIACSALATSAGVPEQQLSDVVDAAVLCGFLREPAAGHVAHTRSSASLVFCKSFLGWLRGTSSVPMPILLEVLNATLTGETGDTGDGNKPATSNMALGATGSFSNGVSHDGSLTAASSDDPTKVATTLPHKSQKPPAERFAGISSQVQSPLALATDERPVLIIGAGISGLCLAQALRKVGIPFRVFERDSAIDSRPQGYRLKLRQDAEVALAESLPKDVYQHFLASCAILAVGETDFNPFTGEVTKSRAGGGLSGKLGLSPSHTVDRTVFRSILMTGIEDRVFFSRQLASYTANEDQGGGGGGGGVVVTFTDGERTEGRFLVGADGLHSIVRPGLLPEHKIKDTGAACVYGKTPLTPELAARFPEKGLRWMTVVADQAPMLQSFHIGDAPATLLTEPTRFSEESRSRYRLPQDYVYWVLIAPQARFGAGGGLTSPPPKAGNNIGGPNQQQQQAAAAAEAAARLSLAVTEEWHPSLRSVFELQDTRQATFVPIISSVPDIPAWEPSAVVTLLGDAIHPMSPCGGVGAQTAICDAAALAKVLDEARGSPSAGDVGRFEEGMRRRARGSIVQSEIGSKTMFGLGSLEECKPWASN
;
A
#
# COMPACT_ATOMS: atom_id res chain seq x y z
N MET A 1 54.95 -41.73 28.77
CA MET A 1 55.31 -41.12 30.05
C MET A 1 55.51 -39.63 29.82
N ASP A 2 54.76 -38.85 30.58
CA ASP A 2 55.17 -37.58 31.23
C ASP A 2 55.65 -36.37 30.39
N SER A 3 54.81 -35.33 30.44
CA SER A 3 55.16 -33.96 30.88
C SER A 3 56.20 -33.09 30.13
N ILE A 4 55.69 -32.10 29.36
CA ILE A 4 55.55 -30.66 29.75
C ILE A 4 56.67 -30.09 30.67
N PRO A 5 57.26 -28.86 30.47
CA PRO A 5 56.83 -27.69 29.65
C PRO A 5 57.94 -26.95 28.83
N SER A 6 57.57 -25.87 28.09
CA SER A 6 57.98 -24.46 28.39
C SER A 6 58.21 -23.47 27.20
N HIS A 7 57.31 -22.48 27.15
CA HIS A 7 57.38 -21.08 26.69
C HIS A 7 58.56 -20.41 25.91
N ARG A 8 58.12 -19.58 24.93
CA ARG A 8 58.58 -18.20 24.57
C ARG A 8 59.92 -18.05 23.82
N SER A 9 60.10 -17.12 22.87
CA SER A 9 59.23 -16.05 22.30
C SER A 9 59.81 -15.46 20.98
N LYS A 10 59.08 -14.49 20.37
CA LYS A 10 59.45 -13.59 19.22
C LYS A 10 59.22 -14.20 17.82
N LEU A 11 58.74 -13.48 16.79
CA LEU A 11 58.15 -12.13 16.66
C LEU A 11 57.32 -12.01 15.34
N VAL A 12 56.36 -11.05 15.25
CA VAL A 12 55.69 -10.54 13.99
C VAL A 12 54.71 -11.56 13.33
N ARG A 13 53.54 -11.23 12.72
CA ARG A 13 52.96 -10.01 12.11
C ARG A 13 51.42 -9.93 12.24
N GLN A 14 50.88 -8.72 12.47
CA GLN A 14 49.53 -8.15 12.17
C GLN A 14 48.19 -8.92 12.42
N PRO A 15 47.06 -8.22 12.66
CA PRO A 15 45.78 -8.81 13.10
C PRO A 15 44.74 -9.04 11.97
N ALA A 16 43.70 -9.80 12.30
CA ALA A 16 42.44 -9.92 11.54
C ALA A 16 41.23 -9.57 12.44
N ALA A 17 40.04 -9.39 11.83
CA ALA A 17 38.87 -8.75 12.45
C ALA A 17 38.35 -9.40 13.75
N GLY A 18 37.86 -8.56 14.65
CA GLY A 18 37.11 -8.96 15.86
C GLY A 18 35.61 -9.07 15.61
N SER A 19 34.95 -9.96 16.34
CA SER A 19 33.51 -10.21 16.30
C SER A 19 32.69 -9.13 17.00
N ALA A 20 31.55 -8.73 16.43
CA ALA A 20 30.49 -8.06 17.16
C ALA A 20 29.69 -9.08 18.00
N SER A 21 29.34 -8.73 19.23
CA SER A 21 28.53 -9.55 20.13
C SER A 21 27.05 -9.17 20.05
N THR A 22 26.19 -10.12 19.70
CA THR A 22 24.74 -10.02 19.91
C THR A 22 24.42 -10.05 21.42
N SER A 23 23.33 -9.39 21.83
CA SER A 23 22.91 -9.42 23.24
C SER A 23 22.11 -10.70 23.55
N PRO A 24 21.81 -11.00 24.83
CA PRO A 24 20.90 -12.09 25.18
C PRO A 24 19.44 -11.85 24.75
N ASP A 25 19.02 -10.59 24.54
CA ASP A 25 17.64 -10.24 24.21
C ASP A 25 17.29 -10.59 22.75
N ASP A 26 18.25 -10.47 21.82
CA ASP A 26 18.11 -10.87 20.42
C ASP A 26 17.75 -12.37 20.26
N ALA A 27 18.01 -13.19 21.27
CA ALA A 27 17.73 -14.62 21.27
C ALA A 27 16.27 -14.98 21.63
N TYR A 28 15.50 -14.06 22.23
CA TYR A 28 14.17 -14.36 22.76
C TYR A 28 13.04 -14.32 21.71
N GLU A 29 13.16 -13.50 20.66
CA GLU A 29 12.10 -13.40 19.62
C GLU A 29 12.01 -14.65 18.72
N VAL A 30 13.12 -15.36 18.50
CA VAL A 30 13.18 -16.47 17.52
C VAL A 30 12.40 -17.71 17.97
N VAL A 31 12.20 -17.90 19.29
CA VAL A 31 11.66 -19.16 19.86
C VAL A 31 10.14 -19.14 20.07
N GLN A 32 9.50 -17.97 20.07
CA GLN A 32 8.04 -17.83 20.28
C GLN A 32 7.17 -18.18 19.06
N HIS A 33 7.73 -18.11 17.85
CA HIS A 33 6.96 -18.29 16.60
C HIS A 33 6.53 -19.74 16.26
N PRO A 34 7.27 -20.82 16.57
CA PRO A 34 6.84 -22.17 16.22
C PRO A 34 5.58 -22.62 16.98
N GLN A 35 5.50 -22.36 18.29
CA GLN A 35 4.42 -22.85 19.15
C GLN A 35 3.10 -22.11 18.93
N SER A 36 3.15 -20.78 18.83
CA SER A 36 2.00 -19.94 18.50
C SER A 36 1.41 -20.29 17.12
N LYS A 37 2.27 -20.51 16.11
CA LYS A 37 1.84 -20.92 14.78
C LYS A 37 1.30 -22.35 14.73
N LEU A 38 1.84 -23.27 15.53
CA LEU A 38 1.30 -24.62 15.69
C LEU A 38 -0.09 -24.60 16.34
N LEU A 39 -0.30 -23.77 17.38
CA LEU A 39 -1.60 -23.57 18.02
C LEU A 39 -2.65 -23.03 17.03
N GLU A 40 -2.28 -22.01 16.24
CA GLU A 40 -3.16 -21.38 15.25
C GLU A 40 -3.56 -22.35 14.13
N LEU A 41 -2.58 -23.09 13.58
CA LEU A 41 -2.81 -24.15 12.59
C LEU A 41 -3.73 -25.24 13.15
N THR A 42 -3.47 -25.70 14.38
CA THR A 42 -4.22 -26.82 14.96
C THR A 42 -5.65 -26.41 15.27
N THR A 43 -5.87 -25.25 15.91
CA THR A 43 -7.23 -24.73 16.20
C THR A 43 -8.10 -24.63 14.93
N ARG A 44 -7.51 -24.25 13.80
CA ARG A 44 -8.23 -24.04 12.53
C ARG A 44 -8.39 -25.32 11.70
N MET A 45 -7.41 -26.23 11.70
CA MET A 45 -7.59 -27.59 11.15
C MET A 45 -8.62 -28.42 11.94
N LEU A 46 -8.73 -28.19 13.24
CA LEU A 46 -9.78 -28.82 14.05
C LEU A 46 -11.16 -28.23 13.75
N HIS A 47 -11.28 -26.92 13.52
CA HIS A 47 -12.52 -26.30 13.04
C HIS A 47 -12.99 -26.89 11.69
N LEU A 48 -12.05 -27.21 10.78
CA LEU A 48 -12.31 -27.99 9.56
C LEU A 48 -12.82 -29.41 9.83
N SER A 49 -12.36 -30.07 10.89
CA SER A 49 -12.72 -31.46 11.17
C SER A 49 -14.12 -31.65 11.80
N ALA A 50 -14.85 -30.57 12.07
CA ALA A 50 -15.97 -30.50 13.00
C ALA A 50 -17.37 -30.76 12.40
N LEU A 51 -17.49 -31.69 11.45
CA LEU A 51 -18.79 -32.26 11.00
C LEU A 51 -18.71 -33.79 10.95
N PRO A 52 -19.84 -34.51 11.17
CA PRO A 52 -19.87 -35.98 11.14
C PRO A 52 -19.70 -36.54 9.73
N ASP A 53 -19.07 -37.70 9.61
CA ASP A 53 -18.64 -38.30 8.33
C ASP A 53 -19.79 -38.78 7.40
N ASP A 54 -21.04 -38.82 7.88
CA ASP A 54 -22.19 -39.44 7.21
C ASP A 54 -23.00 -38.50 6.25
N SER A 55 -22.41 -37.41 5.74
CA SER A 55 -23.14 -36.39 4.95
C SER A 55 -22.53 -36.02 3.59
N LEU A 56 -22.06 -37.01 2.82
CA LEU A 56 -21.71 -36.83 1.39
C LEU A 56 -22.92 -36.74 0.43
N ASP A 57 -24.16 -36.94 0.91
CA ASP A 57 -25.39 -36.86 0.10
C ASP A 57 -26.24 -35.62 0.44
N ARG A 58 -25.84 -34.45 -0.10
CA ARG A 58 -26.76 -33.39 -0.59
C ARG A 58 -26.08 -32.22 -1.30
N SER A 59 -26.87 -31.54 -2.13
CA SER A 59 -26.45 -30.58 -3.15
C SER A 59 -26.38 -29.12 -2.66
N ASP A 60 -25.52 -28.83 -1.69
CA ASP A 60 -25.18 -27.44 -1.29
C ASP A 60 -23.67 -27.21 -1.43
N THR A 61 -23.25 -26.42 -2.42
CA THR A 61 -21.83 -26.25 -2.81
C THR A 61 -20.98 -25.46 -1.80
N HIS A 62 -21.58 -24.85 -0.77
CA HIS A 62 -20.87 -24.10 0.27
C HIS A 62 -20.67 -24.86 1.60
N SER A 63 -21.15 -26.10 1.72
CA SER A 63 -21.00 -26.91 2.94
C SER A 63 -20.02 -28.09 2.79
N GLN A 64 -19.50 -28.33 1.58
CA GLN A 64 -18.65 -29.49 1.24
C GLN A 64 -17.14 -29.30 1.54
N GLU A 65 -16.67 -28.05 1.72
CA GLU A 65 -15.26 -27.73 2.01
C GLU A 65 -14.64 -28.52 3.18
N PRO A 66 -15.32 -28.76 4.31
CA PRO A 66 -14.70 -29.45 5.46
C PRO A 66 -14.53 -30.96 5.24
N SER A 67 -15.49 -31.57 4.53
CA SER A 67 -15.60 -33.03 4.38
C SER A 67 -14.50 -33.62 3.49
N CYS A 68 -14.19 -32.97 2.37
CA CYS A 68 -13.19 -33.47 1.41
C CYS A 68 -11.78 -33.53 2.03
N VAL A 69 -11.36 -32.48 2.76
CA VAL A 69 -10.05 -32.43 3.43
C VAL A 69 -9.94 -33.48 4.55
N ARG A 70 -11.00 -33.66 5.35
CA ARG A 70 -11.09 -34.70 6.39
C ARG A 70 -11.00 -36.12 5.80
N TRP A 71 -11.64 -36.37 4.66
CA TRP A 71 -11.56 -37.65 3.95
C TRP A 71 -10.13 -37.93 3.43
N LEU A 72 -9.50 -36.95 2.76
CA LEU A 72 -8.14 -37.08 2.22
C LEU A 72 -7.09 -37.32 3.33
N LEU A 73 -7.24 -36.69 4.49
CA LEU A 73 -6.34 -36.86 5.65
C LEU A 73 -6.52 -38.24 6.33
N SER A 74 -7.77 -38.66 6.57
CA SER A 74 -8.09 -39.91 7.24
C SER A 74 -7.73 -41.15 6.41
N ARG A 75 -7.84 -41.05 5.08
CA ARG A 75 -7.40 -42.09 4.12
C ARG A 75 -5.93 -42.00 3.73
N ALA A 76 -5.17 -41.09 4.34
CA ALA A 76 -3.75 -40.81 4.06
C ALA A 76 -3.40 -40.42 2.61
N VAL A 77 -4.39 -40.19 1.75
CA VAL A 77 -4.26 -39.95 0.29
C VAL A 77 -3.23 -38.88 -0.04
N LEU A 78 -3.13 -37.83 0.77
CA LEU A 78 -2.15 -36.74 0.57
C LEU A 78 -0.69 -37.24 0.55
N GLU A 79 -0.33 -38.28 1.31
CA GLU A 79 1.05 -38.81 1.30
C GLU A 79 1.41 -39.59 0.02
N HIS A 80 0.42 -39.90 -0.82
CA HIS A 80 0.60 -40.59 -2.09
C HIS A 80 0.71 -39.63 -3.29
N ILE A 81 0.48 -38.33 -3.08
CA ILE A 81 0.69 -37.28 -4.09
C ILE A 81 2.17 -36.87 -4.07
N PRO A 82 2.86 -36.77 -5.22
CA PRO A 82 4.24 -36.30 -5.26
C PRO A 82 4.36 -34.83 -4.82
N GLY A 83 5.26 -34.52 -3.89
CA GLY A 83 5.51 -33.16 -3.40
C GLY A 83 5.83 -32.17 -4.52
N ASP A 84 6.73 -32.56 -5.42
CA ASP A 84 7.22 -31.74 -6.55
C ASP A 84 6.68 -32.23 -7.92
N GLY A 85 5.45 -32.77 -7.97
CA GLY A 85 4.91 -33.36 -9.20
C GLY A 85 3.40 -33.57 -9.22
N SER A 86 2.93 -34.45 -10.11
CA SER A 86 1.52 -34.86 -10.23
C SER A 86 1.40 -36.38 -10.37
N ILE A 87 0.22 -36.90 -10.07
CA ILE A 87 -0.15 -38.31 -10.18
C ILE A 87 -1.54 -38.44 -10.80
N ALA A 88 -1.75 -39.41 -11.70
CA ALA A 88 -3.07 -39.68 -12.26
C ALA A 88 -4.05 -40.14 -11.16
N CYS A 89 -5.30 -39.71 -11.16
CA CYS A 89 -6.27 -40.04 -10.12
C CYS A 89 -6.50 -41.57 -9.98
N SER A 90 -6.47 -42.32 -11.08
CA SER A 90 -6.52 -43.80 -11.09
C SER A 90 -5.30 -44.44 -10.39
N ALA A 91 -4.11 -43.90 -10.61
CA ALA A 91 -2.89 -44.33 -9.94
C ALA A 91 -2.88 -43.93 -8.46
N LEU A 92 -3.39 -42.74 -8.12
CA LEU A 92 -3.55 -42.30 -6.74
C LEU A 92 -4.53 -43.20 -5.97
N ALA A 93 -5.70 -43.49 -6.55
CA ALA A 93 -6.70 -44.39 -6.00
C ALA A 93 -6.12 -45.79 -5.71
N THR A 94 -5.40 -46.33 -6.70
CA THR A 94 -4.68 -47.61 -6.57
C THR A 94 -3.65 -47.58 -5.45
N SER A 95 -2.86 -46.50 -5.35
CA SER A 95 -1.78 -46.38 -4.37
C SER A 95 -2.26 -46.15 -2.93
N ALA A 96 -3.35 -45.40 -2.73
CA ALA A 96 -3.95 -45.10 -1.43
C ALA A 96 -5.02 -46.13 -1.00
N GLY A 97 -5.35 -47.10 -1.85
CA GLY A 97 -6.30 -48.17 -1.55
C GLY A 97 -7.76 -47.71 -1.43
N VAL A 98 -8.17 -46.72 -2.22
CA VAL A 98 -9.52 -46.13 -2.20
C VAL A 98 -10.25 -46.30 -3.55
N PRO A 99 -11.59 -46.32 -3.59
CA PRO A 99 -12.33 -46.42 -4.85
C PRO A 99 -12.09 -45.19 -5.75
N GLU A 100 -11.74 -45.41 -7.01
CA GLU A 100 -11.37 -44.35 -7.96
C GLU A 100 -12.45 -43.28 -8.14
N GLN A 101 -13.72 -43.69 -8.26
CA GLN A 101 -14.83 -42.75 -8.43
C GLN A 101 -15.05 -41.87 -7.18
N GLN A 102 -15.00 -42.47 -5.99
CA GLN A 102 -15.09 -41.71 -4.73
C GLN A 102 -13.89 -40.79 -4.53
N LEU A 103 -12.70 -41.19 -4.99
CA LEU A 103 -11.54 -40.32 -4.99
C LEU A 103 -11.71 -39.15 -5.98
N SER A 104 -12.27 -39.37 -7.17
CA SER A 104 -12.55 -38.29 -8.13
C SER A 104 -13.45 -37.24 -7.50
N ASP A 105 -14.64 -37.63 -7.02
CA ASP A 105 -15.60 -36.69 -6.41
C ASP A 105 -14.97 -35.84 -5.29
N VAL A 106 -14.07 -36.43 -4.48
CA VAL A 106 -13.36 -35.76 -3.38
C VAL A 106 -12.17 -34.91 -3.87
N VAL A 107 -11.45 -35.34 -4.91
CA VAL A 107 -10.37 -34.57 -5.55
C VAL A 107 -10.94 -33.39 -6.30
N ASP A 108 -12.02 -33.57 -7.04
CA ASP A 108 -12.72 -32.53 -7.80
C ASP A 108 -13.24 -31.45 -6.82
N ALA A 109 -13.82 -31.84 -5.69
CA ALA A 109 -14.17 -30.93 -4.60
C ALA A 109 -12.94 -30.22 -3.98
N ALA A 110 -11.83 -30.95 -3.78
CA ALA A 110 -10.59 -30.38 -3.22
C ALA A 110 -9.85 -29.45 -4.21
N VAL A 111 -10.01 -29.64 -5.52
CA VAL A 111 -9.51 -28.73 -6.56
C VAL A 111 -10.42 -27.51 -6.68
N LEU A 112 -11.74 -27.69 -6.58
CA LEU A 112 -12.72 -26.59 -6.58
C LEU A 112 -12.51 -25.59 -5.43
N CYS A 113 -12.11 -26.08 -4.24
CA CYS A 113 -11.73 -25.24 -3.09
C CYS A 113 -10.23 -24.85 -3.04
N GLY A 114 -9.43 -25.24 -4.06
CA GLY A 114 -8.01 -24.89 -4.16
C GLY A 114 -7.08 -25.59 -3.15
N PHE A 115 -7.54 -26.64 -2.46
CA PHE A 115 -6.70 -27.43 -1.55
C PHE A 115 -5.77 -28.40 -2.32
N LEU A 116 -6.18 -28.85 -3.49
CA LEU A 116 -5.36 -29.55 -4.49
C LEU A 116 -5.44 -28.80 -5.83
N ARG A 117 -4.63 -29.19 -6.82
CA ARG A 117 -4.70 -28.65 -8.19
C ARG A 117 -4.64 -29.75 -9.23
N GLU A 118 -5.29 -29.53 -10.37
CA GLU A 118 -5.29 -30.42 -11.53
C GLU A 118 -4.40 -29.85 -12.65
N PRO A 119 -3.08 -30.16 -12.69
CA PRO A 119 -2.18 -29.62 -13.72
C PRO A 119 -2.39 -30.20 -15.14
N ALA A 120 -3.11 -31.31 -15.28
CA ALA A 120 -3.53 -31.90 -16.55
C ALA A 120 -4.76 -32.80 -16.30
N ALA A 121 -5.61 -32.99 -17.32
CA ALA A 121 -6.86 -33.75 -17.18
C ALA A 121 -6.65 -35.14 -16.55
N GLY A 122 -7.30 -35.39 -15.41
CA GLY A 122 -7.18 -36.63 -14.64
C GLY A 122 -5.88 -36.80 -13.84
N HIS A 123 -5.06 -35.74 -13.70
CA HIS A 123 -3.85 -35.71 -12.87
C HIS A 123 -3.99 -34.70 -11.74
N VAL A 124 -3.72 -35.12 -10.51
CA VAL A 124 -3.74 -34.26 -9.32
C VAL A 124 -2.34 -34.00 -8.78
N ALA A 125 -2.13 -32.80 -8.24
CA ALA A 125 -0.90 -32.35 -7.58
C ALA A 125 -1.23 -31.53 -6.33
N HIS A 126 -0.25 -31.39 -5.44
CA HIS A 126 -0.35 -30.47 -4.31
C HIS A 126 -0.34 -29.01 -4.76
N THR A 127 -1.12 -28.17 -4.07
CA THR A 127 -0.87 -26.73 -3.95
C THR A 127 0.14 -26.47 -2.82
N ARG A 128 0.65 -25.25 -2.69
CA ARG A 128 1.59 -24.91 -1.60
C ARG A 128 1.05 -25.30 -0.22
N SER A 129 -0.23 -25.06 0.05
CA SER A 129 -0.82 -25.30 1.36
C SER A 129 -0.94 -26.80 1.69
N SER A 130 -1.30 -27.67 0.73
CA SER A 130 -1.42 -29.12 0.98
C SER A 130 -0.09 -29.85 0.96
N ALA A 131 0.92 -29.37 0.22
CA ALA A 131 2.28 -29.90 0.27
C ALA A 131 2.88 -29.78 1.69
N SER A 132 2.75 -28.60 2.33
CA SER A 132 3.29 -28.35 3.68
C SER A 132 2.75 -29.29 4.77
N LEU A 133 1.54 -29.84 4.60
CA LEU A 133 1.01 -30.85 5.52
C LEU A 133 1.80 -32.16 5.45
N VAL A 134 2.11 -32.64 4.23
CA VAL A 134 2.84 -33.90 3.98
C VAL A 134 4.28 -33.85 4.53
N PHE A 135 4.91 -32.68 4.54
CA PHE A 135 6.24 -32.51 5.11
C PHE A 135 6.26 -32.57 6.66
N CYS A 136 5.14 -32.42 7.36
CA CYS A 136 5.07 -32.46 8.83
C CYS A 136 4.52 -33.80 9.36
N LYS A 137 5.30 -34.88 9.17
CA LYS A 137 4.84 -36.26 9.45
C LYS A 137 4.37 -36.53 10.88
N SER A 138 4.99 -35.91 11.89
CA SER A 138 4.55 -36.03 13.30
C SER A 138 3.16 -35.42 13.53
N PHE A 139 2.89 -34.27 12.91
CA PHE A 139 1.60 -33.58 12.99
C PHE A 139 0.49 -34.32 12.23
N LEU A 140 0.79 -34.88 11.05
CA LEU A 140 -0.14 -35.77 10.34
C LEU A 140 -0.48 -37.04 11.12
N GLY A 141 0.51 -37.66 11.78
CA GLY A 141 0.29 -38.81 12.66
C GLY A 141 -0.63 -38.47 13.83
N TRP A 142 -0.41 -37.31 14.46
CA TRP A 142 -1.25 -36.80 15.55
C TRP A 142 -2.69 -36.51 15.07
N LEU A 143 -2.88 -35.80 13.95
CA LEU A 143 -4.21 -35.50 13.37
C LEU A 143 -5.03 -36.77 13.07
N ARG A 144 -4.40 -37.84 12.59
CA ARG A 144 -5.08 -39.13 12.37
C ARG A 144 -5.49 -39.79 13.68
N GLY A 145 -4.64 -39.73 14.70
CA GLY A 145 -4.91 -40.32 16.02
C GLY A 145 -6.02 -39.64 16.82
N THR A 146 -6.42 -38.42 16.44
CA THR A 146 -7.41 -37.61 17.16
C THR A 146 -8.79 -37.54 16.49
N SER A 147 -8.98 -38.19 15.34
CA SER A 147 -10.19 -38.10 14.49
C SER A 147 -11.52 -38.53 15.16
N SER A 148 -11.44 -39.26 16.28
CA SER A 148 -12.57 -39.77 17.06
C SER A 148 -12.81 -39.02 18.38
N VAL A 149 -12.11 -37.92 18.66
CA VAL A 149 -12.21 -37.18 19.93
C VAL A 149 -13.16 -35.98 19.78
N PRO A 150 -14.13 -35.77 20.70
CA PRO A 150 -14.99 -34.59 20.67
C PRO A 150 -14.22 -33.27 20.76
N MET A 151 -14.53 -32.36 19.83
CA MET A 151 -13.87 -31.06 19.63
C MET A 151 -13.53 -30.25 20.91
N PRO A 152 -14.42 -30.09 21.90
CA PRO A 152 -14.11 -29.31 23.11
C PRO A 152 -12.93 -29.89 23.91
N ILE A 153 -12.88 -31.23 24.03
CA ILE A 153 -11.86 -31.96 24.79
C ILE A 153 -10.50 -31.81 24.11
N LEU A 154 -10.46 -31.81 22.78
CA LEU A 154 -9.21 -31.73 22.04
C LEU A 154 -8.59 -30.32 22.08
N LEU A 155 -9.43 -29.27 22.06
CA LEU A 155 -8.98 -27.89 22.28
C LEU A 155 -8.43 -27.69 23.70
N GLU A 156 -9.08 -28.28 24.71
CA GLU A 156 -8.64 -28.23 26.11
C GLU A 156 -7.27 -28.92 26.32
N VAL A 157 -7.08 -30.12 25.76
CA VAL A 157 -5.80 -30.86 25.78
C VAL A 157 -4.69 -30.09 25.06
N LEU A 158 -4.98 -29.48 23.91
CA LEU A 158 -4.00 -28.67 23.18
C LEU A 158 -3.58 -27.43 23.96
N ASN A 159 -4.54 -26.71 24.55
CA ASN A 159 -4.27 -25.50 25.30
C ASN A 159 -3.33 -25.81 26.48
N ALA A 160 -3.64 -26.83 27.29
CA ALA A 160 -2.77 -27.27 28.39
C ALA A 160 -1.38 -27.75 27.92
N THR A 161 -1.30 -28.43 26.76
CA THR A 161 -0.02 -28.89 26.17
C THR A 161 0.85 -27.72 25.70
N LEU A 162 0.25 -26.56 25.36
CA LEU A 162 0.93 -25.41 24.77
C LEU A 162 1.13 -24.23 25.73
N THR A 163 0.33 -24.09 26.81
CA THR A 163 0.65 -23.20 27.94
C THR A 163 1.74 -23.78 28.85
N GLY A 164 1.99 -25.08 28.78
CA GLY A 164 2.91 -25.80 29.68
C GLY A 164 2.31 -26.07 31.06
N GLU A 165 1.04 -25.73 31.27
CA GLU A 165 0.33 -25.97 32.52
C GLU A 165 -0.04 -27.45 32.62
N THR A 166 0.74 -28.20 33.41
CA THR A 166 0.28 -29.48 33.95
C THR A 166 -0.90 -29.21 34.88
N GLY A 167 -2.11 -29.25 34.34
CA GLY A 167 -3.33 -29.03 35.11
C GLY A 167 -3.39 -29.98 36.30
N ASP A 168 -3.52 -29.43 37.51
CA ASP A 168 -3.65 -30.19 38.75
C ASP A 168 -5.05 -30.80 38.87
N THR A 169 -5.37 -31.72 37.96
CA THR A 169 -6.51 -32.62 38.12
C THR A 169 -6.09 -33.67 39.14
N GLY A 170 -6.47 -33.46 40.40
CA GLY A 170 -6.08 -34.26 41.57
C GLY A 170 -6.63 -35.70 41.62
N ASP A 171 -6.51 -36.45 40.54
CA ASP A 171 -6.76 -37.89 40.43
C ASP A 171 -5.59 -38.56 39.69
N GLY A 172 -4.67 -39.14 40.47
CA GLY A 172 -3.29 -39.42 40.06
C GLY A 172 -3.07 -40.65 39.18
N ASN A 173 -3.90 -40.86 38.14
CA ASN A 173 -3.86 -42.09 37.33
C ASN A 173 -4.14 -41.89 35.82
N LYS A 174 -3.46 -40.94 35.17
CA LYS A 174 -3.33 -40.88 33.70
C LYS A 174 -1.87 -40.62 33.29
N PRO A 175 -1.33 -41.31 32.27
CA PRO A 175 0.02 -41.05 31.79
C PRO A 175 0.09 -39.75 30.98
N ALA A 176 1.15 -38.96 31.18
CA ALA A 176 1.34 -37.69 30.49
C ALA A 176 1.68 -37.89 28.99
N THR A 177 0.84 -37.35 28.11
CA THR A 177 0.98 -37.44 26.65
C THR A 177 1.96 -36.42 26.06
N SER A 178 2.37 -35.42 26.84
CA SER A 178 3.23 -34.29 26.42
C SER A 178 4.56 -34.72 25.77
N ASN A 179 5.20 -35.76 26.31
CA ASN A 179 6.54 -36.19 25.86
C ASN A 179 6.57 -36.95 24.52
N MET A 180 5.43 -37.21 23.86
CA MET A 180 5.41 -37.84 22.53
C MET A 180 5.40 -36.84 21.35
N ALA A 181 4.99 -35.59 21.57
CA ALA A 181 4.83 -34.61 20.48
C ALA A 181 6.16 -33.97 20.03
N LEU A 182 7.14 -33.87 20.94
CA LEU A 182 8.41 -33.17 20.72
C LEU A 182 9.57 -34.11 21.11
N GLY A 183 10.16 -34.77 20.11
CA GLY A 183 11.20 -35.78 20.33
C GLY A 183 12.50 -35.18 20.86
N ALA A 184 12.71 -35.23 22.19
CA ALA A 184 13.92 -34.75 22.85
C ALA A 184 14.50 -35.82 23.79
N THR A 185 15.77 -36.21 23.55
CA THR A 185 16.51 -37.17 24.38
C THR A 185 17.48 -36.45 25.31
N GLY A 186 17.17 -36.36 26.61
CA GLY A 186 18.04 -35.72 27.62
C GLY A 186 17.51 -35.91 29.04
N SER A 187 18.38 -35.79 30.06
CA SER A 187 18.03 -35.99 31.48
C SER A 187 19.00 -35.24 32.42
N PHE A 188 18.71 -35.27 33.72
CA PHE A 188 19.48 -34.73 34.88
C PHE A 188 19.46 -33.22 35.19
N SER A 189 18.43 -32.83 35.95
CA SER A 189 18.48 -32.16 37.28
C SER A 189 19.70 -31.31 37.73
N ASN A 190 19.44 -30.09 38.24
CA ASN A 190 19.59 -29.66 39.66
C ASN A 190 19.48 -28.11 39.80
N GLY A 191 19.21 -27.55 41.00
CA GLY A 191 19.65 -26.15 41.27
C GLY A 191 18.86 -25.13 42.12
N VAL A 192 17.90 -25.50 42.98
CA VAL A 192 17.57 -24.87 44.31
C VAL A 192 17.73 -23.32 44.55
N SER A 193 16.67 -22.70 45.11
CA SER A 193 16.60 -21.59 46.13
C SER A 193 16.29 -20.10 45.80
N HIS A 194 15.14 -19.68 46.39
CA HIS A 194 14.85 -18.48 47.22
C HIS A 194 14.72 -17.00 46.73
N ASP A 195 13.49 -16.49 46.96
CA ASP A 195 13.10 -15.22 47.65
C ASP A 195 13.18 -13.86 46.89
N GLY A 196 12.36 -12.86 47.27
CA GLY A 196 12.44 -11.51 46.67
C GLY A 196 11.28 -10.48 46.69
N SER A 197 10.24 -10.57 47.54
CA SER A 197 9.34 -9.45 47.98
C SER A 197 8.80 -8.35 47.01
N LEU A 198 7.47 -8.16 46.96
CA LEU A 198 6.76 -7.01 46.31
C LEU A 198 6.39 -5.87 47.31
N THR A 199 6.24 -4.62 46.84
CA THR A 199 5.39 -3.55 47.44
C THR A 199 5.05 -2.43 46.43
N ALA A 200 3.97 -1.65 46.65
CA ALA A 200 3.48 -0.58 45.74
C ALA A 200 2.57 0.48 46.43
N ALA A 201 2.48 1.71 45.87
CA ALA A 201 1.51 2.84 46.09
C ALA A 201 2.00 4.09 45.27
N SER A 202 1.28 5.07 44.66
CA SER A 202 0.00 5.82 44.85
C SER A 202 -0.01 6.84 46.02
N SER A 203 -0.40 8.13 45.93
CA SER A 203 -0.83 9.08 44.85
C SER A 203 -0.38 10.55 45.23
N ASP A 204 -0.93 11.74 44.92
CA ASP A 204 -2.19 12.29 44.33
C ASP A 204 -2.05 13.80 43.88
N ASP A 205 -3.15 14.50 43.51
CA ASP A 205 -3.23 15.91 42.97
C ASP A 205 -4.20 16.82 43.83
N PRO A 206 -4.76 18.01 43.46
CA PRO A 206 -4.29 19.28 42.81
C PRO A 206 -4.55 20.62 43.60
N THR A 207 -4.17 21.80 43.05
CA THR A 207 -5.03 23.00 42.74
C THR A 207 -4.55 24.48 43.01
N LYS A 208 -4.90 25.39 42.06
CA LYS A 208 -5.45 26.80 42.17
C LYS A 208 -4.59 28.13 42.17
N VAL A 209 -4.83 28.93 41.11
CA VAL A 209 -5.28 30.38 41.07
C VAL A 209 -4.29 31.58 40.89
N ALA A 210 -4.81 32.68 40.29
CA ALA A 210 -4.19 33.87 39.66
C ALA A 210 -4.04 35.14 40.58
N THR A 211 -3.58 36.36 40.21
CA THR A 211 -3.48 37.09 38.90
C THR A 211 -2.17 37.93 38.76
N THR A 212 -1.98 39.23 38.38
CA THR A 212 -2.82 40.46 38.20
C THR A 212 -2.08 41.56 37.34
N LEU A 213 -2.77 42.63 36.89
CA LEU A 213 -2.26 43.87 36.18
C LEU A 213 -2.96 45.14 36.80
N PRO A 214 -2.85 46.43 36.32
CA PRO A 214 -2.08 47.10 35.24
C PRO A 214 -1.43 48.48 35.64
N HIS A 215 -0.86 49.29 34.70
CA HIS A 215 -1.26 50.71 34.51
C HIS A 215 -0.77 51.46 33.22
N LYS A 216 -1.35 52.66 32.98
CA LYS A 216 -1.38 53.51 31.74
C LYS A 216 -0.33 54.65 31.67
N SER A 217 -0.14 55.26 30.48
CA SER A 217 0.02 56.74 30.27
C SER A 217 -0.06 57.15 28.77
N GLN A 218 -0.05 58.46 28.41
CA GLN A 218 -0.54 59.01 27.11
C GLN A 218 0.38 60.03 26.37
N LYS A 219 0.07 60.23 25.07
CA LYS A 219 0.44 61.26 24.04
C LYS A 219 0.24 62.75 24.46
N PRO A 220 0.48 63.79 23.60
CA PRO A 220 1.36 63.99 22.41
C PRO A 220 2.25 65.29 22.60
N PRO A 221 2.25 66.39 21.79
CA PRO A 221 2.42 66.62 20.32
C PRO A 221 3.55 67.63 19.93
N ALA A 222 3.96 67.68 18.65
CA ALA A 222 4.46 68.91 17.96
C ALA A 222 4.51 68.74 16.41
N GLU A 223 4.25 69.81 15.64
CA GLU A 223 4.27 69.85 14.16
C GLU A 223 5.25 70.90 13.61
N ARG A 224 5.67 70.77 12.33
CA ARG A 224 5.90 71.93 11.45
C ARG A 224 5.93 71.57 9.95
N PHE A 225 5.34 72.43 9.13
CA PHE A 225 5.32 72.38 7.66
C PHE A 225 6.54 73.08 7.03
N ALA A 226 7.02 72.61 5.88
CA ALA A 226 7.31 73.40 4.66
C ALA A 226 7.89 72.52 3.53
N GLY A 227 7.69 72.90 2.26
CA GLY A 227 8.51 72.41 1.13
C GLY A 227 7.77 71.74 -0.03
N ILE A 228 6.99 72.51 -0.80
CA ILE A 228 6.58 72.09 -2.16
C ILE A 228 7.73 72.44 -3.12
N SER A 229 8.18 71.47 -3.92
CA SER A 229 9.02 71.71 -5.10
C SER A 229 8.56 70.81 -6.23
N SER A 230 8.46 71.36 -7.44
CA SER A 230 7.95 70.64 -8.62
C SER A 230 9.09 69.95 -9.37
N GLN A 231 8.97 68.63 -9.53
CA GLN A 231 9.74 67.87 -10.52
C GLN A 231 8.81 66.99 -11.35
N VAL A 232 9.19 66.80 -12.61
CA VAL A 232 8.36 66.18 -13.64
C VAL A 232 8.19 64.69 -13.35
N GLN A 233 6.95 64.24 -13.19
CA GLN A 233 6.65 62.82 -13.19
C GLN A 233 6.82 62.26 -14.62
N SER A 234 7.96 61.61 -14.85
CA SER A 234 7.96 60.42 -15.72
C SER A 234 6.88 59.46 -15.21
N PRO A 235 6.18 58.72 -16.08
CA PRO A 235 5.22 57.72 -15.63
C PRO A 235 5.90 56.77 -14.64
N LEU A 236 5.35 56.65 -13.42
CA LEU A 236 5.71 55.55 -12.55
C LEU A 236 5.14 54.28 -13.20
N ALA A 237 6.01 53.57 -13.91
CA ALA A 237 5.86 52.12 -13.97
C ALA A 237 5.91 51.64 -12.52
N LEU A 238 4.75 51.25 -11.99
CA LEU A 238 4.67 50.56 -10.71
C LEU A 238 5.54 49.31 -10.83
N ALA A 239 6.64 49.27 -10.07
CA ALA A 239 7.41 48.06 -9.90
C ALA A 239 6.56 47.09 -9.07
N THR A 240 5.70 46.34 -9.75
CA THR A 240 4.92 45.26 -9.18
C THR A 240 5.88 44.23 -8.60
N ASP A 241 5.70 43.91 -7.32
CA ASP A 241 6.47 42.85 -6.67
C ASP A 241 5.99 41.48 -7.18
N GLU A 242 6.53 41.09 -8.34
CA GLU A 242 6.17 39.91 -9.12
C GLU A 242 6.84 38.62 -8.63
N ARG A 243 7.32 38.58 -7.37
CA ARG A 243 7.79 37.34 -6.73
C ARG A 243 6.74 36.23 -6.90
N PRO A 244 7.07 35.09 -7.54
CA PRO A 244 6.07 34.10 -7.95
C PRO A 244 5.60 33.21 -6.80
N VAL A 245 4.50 32.48 -7.03
CA VAL A 245 4.15 31.28 -6.24
C VAL A 245 5.07 30.12 -6.64
N LEU A 246 5.71 29.48 -5.67
CA LEU A 246 6.59 28.35 -5.89
C LEU A 246 5.84 27.04 -5.60
N ILE A 247 5.78 26.14 -6.58
CA ILE A 247 5.11 24.84 -6.46
C ILE A 247 6.18 23.76 -6.54
N ILE A 248 6.28 22.90 -5.53
CA ILE A 248 7.26 21.82 -5.50
C ILE A 248 6.52 20.51 -5.83
N GLY A 249 6.87 19.90 -6.97
CA GLY A 249 6.25 18.69 -7.52
C GLY A 249 5.39 18.95 -8.76
N ALA A 250 5.79 18.40 -9.91
CA ALA A 250 4.98 18.34 -11.14
C ALA A 250 4.05 17.10 -11.14
N GLY A 251 3.41 16.86 -9.99
CA GLY A 251 2.33 15.89 -9.82
C GLY A 251 1.01 16.40 -10.42
N ILE A 252 -0.04 15.58 -10.34
CA ILE A 252 -1.38 15.98 -10.83
C ILE A 252 -1.86 17.26 -10.13
N SER A 253 -1.76 17.34 -8.81
CA SER A 253 -2.21 18.49 -8.02
C SER A 253 -1.38 19.74 -8.27
N GLY A 254 -0.05 19.64 -8.28
CA GLY A 254 0.85 20.76 -8.58
C GLY A 254 0.65 21.34 -9.98
N LEU A 255 0.45 20.49 -11.00
CA LEU A 255 0.16 20.94 -12.36
C LEU A 255 -1.28 21.48 -12.53
N CYS A 256 -2.27 20.92 -11.84
CA CYS A 256 -3.62 21.50 -11.78
C CYS A 256 -3.59 22.91 -11.16
N LEU A 257 -2.85 23.10 -10.05
CA LEU A 257 -2.67 24.41 -9.43
C LEU A 257 -1.94 25.37 -10.39
N ALA A 258 -0.87 24.93 -11.05
CA ALA A 258 -0.14 25.74 -12.04
C ALA A 258 -1.05 26.22 -13.19
N GLN A 259 -1.89 25.33 -13.74
CA GLN A 259 -2.87 25.71 -14.77
C GLN A 259 -3.97 26.65 -14.24
N ALA A 260 -4.37 26.50 -12.98
CA ALA A 260 -5.32 27.43 -12.34
C ALA A 260 -4.70 28.83 -12.15
N LEU A 261 -3.46 28.92 -11.67
CA LEU A 261 -2.72 30.18 -11.54
C LEU A 261 -2.46 30.82 -12.92
N ARG A 262 -2.20 30.03 -13.98
CA ARG A 262 -2.17 30.50 -15.38
C ARG A 262 -3.50 31.11 -15.81
N LYS A 263 -4.64 30.49 -15.44
CA LYS A 263 -5.99 30.97 -15.81
C LYS A 263 -6.32 32.34 -15.21
N VAL A 264 -5.89 32.61 -13.97
CA VAL A 264 -6.13 33.89 -13.27
C VAL A 264 -4.98 34.91 -13.42
N GLY A 265 -3.86 34.51 -14.04
CA GLY A 265 -2.72 35.39 -14.32
C GLY A 265 -1.74 35.61 -13.18
N ILE A 266 -1.76 34.77 -12.14
CA ILE A 266 -0.80 34.84 -11.03
C ILE A 266 0.56 34.27 -11.48
N PRO A 267 1.69 34.97 -11.26
CA PRO A 267 3.02 34.43 -11.55
C PRO A 267 3.34 33.21 -10.69
N PHE A 268 3.84 32.13 -11.31
CA PHE A 268 4.24 30.90 -10.62
C PHE A 268 5.47 30.25 -11.27
N ARG A 269 6.12 29.34 -10.52
CA ARG A 269 7.13 28.39 -11.01
C ARG A 269 6.90 27.01 -10.38
N VAL A 270 7.06 25.94 -11.15
CA VAL A 270 6.96 24.55 -10.68
C VAL A 270 8.34 23.90 -10.71
N PHE A 271 8.71 23.17 -9.66
CA PHE A 271 10.01 22.50 -9.54
C PHE A 271 9.80 21.00 -9.33
N GLU A 272 10.44 20.16 -10.16
CA GLU A 272 10.30 18.70 -10.11
C GLU A 272 11.67 18.04 -9.97
N ARG A 273 11.79 17.05 -9.09
CA ARG A 273 13.03 16.28 -8.85
C ARG A 273 13.32 15.29 -9.97
N ASP A 274 12.29 14.75 -10.61
CA ASP A 274 12.44 13.88 -11.78
C ASP A 274 13.08 14.65 -12.94
N SER A 275 13.84 13.97 -13.80
CA SER A 275 14.59 14.60 -14.92
C SER A 275 13.74 15.04 -16.11
N ALA A 276 12.54 14.48 -16.24
CA ALA A 276 11.59 14.70 -17.32
C ALA A 276 10.20 14.19 -16.91
N ILE A 277 9.14 14.62 -17.61
CA ILE A 277 7.76 14.21 -17.33
C ILE A 277 7.54 12.69 -17.37
N ASP A 278 8.26 11.97 -18.24
CA ASP A 278 8.16 10.54 -18.51
C ASP A 278 9.18 9.67 -17.75
N SER A 279 10.01 10.26 -16.87
CA SER A 279 11.01 9.54 -16.06
C SER A 279 10.44 8.43 -15.17
N ARG A 280 9.12 8.43 -14.94
CA ARG A 280 8.38 7.35 -14.29
C ARG A 280 7.47 6.66 -15.33
N PRO A 281 7.63 5.36 -15.60
CA PRO A 281 6.71 4.62 -16.47
C PRO A 281 5.33 4.33 -15.83
N GLN A 282 5.03 4.97 -14.69
CA GLN A 282 3.83 4.84 -13.87
C GLN A 282 2.59 5.48 -14.54
N GLY A 283 2.16 4.88 -15.65
CA GLY A 283 0.98 5.29 -16.44
C GLY A 283 -0.35 4.73 -15.92
N TYR A 284 -0.49 4.52 -14.60
CA TYR A 284 -1.72 3.97 -14.02
C TYR A 284 -2.94 4.87 -14.32
N ARG A 285 -4.12 4.27 -14.28
CA ARG A 285 -5.38 4.87 -14.75
C ARG A 285 -6.19 5.42 -13.56
N LEU A 286 -6.78 6.61 -13.73
CA LEU A 286 -7.54 7.35 -12.70
C LEU A 286 -9.06 7.28 -12.96
N LYS A 287 -9.88 7.29 -11.90
CA LYS A 287 -11.31 7.65 -11.99
C LYS A 287 -11.47 9.04 -11.38
N LEU A 288 -12.24 9.89 -12.03
CA LEU A 288 -12.63 11.20 -11.52
C LEU A 288 -14.15 11.25 -11.42
N ARG A 289 -14.67 11.65 -10.26
CA ARG A 289 -16.10 11.88 -10.01
C ARG A 289 -16.47 13.34 -10.31
N GLN A 290 -17.75 13.66 -10.23
CA GLN A 290 -18.33 14.96 -10.62
C GLN A 290 -17.70 16.17 -9.90
N ASP A 291 -17.25 16.03 -8.65
CA ASP A 291 -16.56 17.11 -7.93
C ASP A 291 -15.19 17.44 -8.53
N ALA A 292 -14.43 16.42 -8.97
CA ALA A 292 -13.19 16.64 -9.70
C ALA A 292 -13.42 17.17 -11.12
N GLU A 293 -14.49 16.75 -11.79
CA GLU A 293 -14.91 17.31 -13.09
C GLU A 293 -15.22 18.81 -12.98
N VAL A 294 -16.04 19.22 -12.00
CA VAL A 294 -16.34 20.64 -11.72
C VAL A 294 -15.08 21.41 -11.37
N ALA A 295 -14.24 20.88 -10.47
CA ALA A 295 -12.97 21.51 -10.08
C ALA A 295 -12.04 21.74 -11.28
N LEU A 296 -11.97 20.80 -12.25
CA LEU A 296 -11.19 20.96 -13.47
C LEU A 296 -11.82 21.96 -14.45
N ALA A 297 -13.15 21.97 -14.60
CA ALA A 297 -13.84 22.96 -15.44
C ALA A 297 -13.66 24.39 -14.92
N GLU A 298 -13.75 24.59 -13.61
CA GLU A 298 -13.54 25.87 -12.94
C GLU A 298 -12.06 26.29 -12.96
N SER A 299 -11.12 25.36 -12.81
CA SER A 299 -9.68 25.68 -12.68
C SER A 299 -8.91 25.75 -13.98
N LEU A 300 -9.17 24.89 -14.97
CA LEU A 300 -8.32 24.79 -16.16
C LEU A 300 -8.65 25.86 -17.22
N PRO A 301 -7.65 26.35 -17.98
CA PRO A 301 -7.87 27.10 -19.21
C PRO A 301 -8.73 26.30 -20.21
N LYS A 302 -9.52 27.00 -21.04
CA LYS A 302 -10.55 26.36 -21.89
C LYS A 302 -9.96 25.36 -22.89
N ASP A 303 -8.82 25.69 -23.49
CA ASP A 303 -7.99 24.83 -24.34
C ASP A 303 -7.60 23.54 -23.61
N VAL A 304 -7.03 23.67 -22.41
CA VAL A 304 -6.56 22.53 -21.60
C VAL A 304 -7.72 21.65 -21.15
N TYR A 305 -8.86 22.23 -20.76
CA TYR A 305 -10.05 21.48 -20.36
C TYR A 305 -10.70 20.71 -21.52
N GLN A 306 -10.75 21.31 -22.73
CA GLN A 306 -11.28 20.62 -23.91
C GLN A 306 -10.34 19.49 -24.39
N HIS A 307 -9.02 19.67 -24.30
CA HIS A 307 -8.05 18.61 -24.55
C HIS A 307 -8.20 17.47 -23.52
N PHE A 308 -8.34 17.81 -22.23
CA PHE A 308 -8.65 16.85 -21.16
C PHE A 308 -9.89 16.01 -21.48
N LEU A 309 -11.05 16.64 -21.73
CA LEU A 309 -12.30 15.94 -22.03
C LEU A 309 -12.18 15.01 -23.25
N ALA A 310 -11.54 15.49 -24.32
CA ALA A 310 -11.36 14.70 -25.54
C ALA A 310 -10.33 13.57 -25.40
N SER A 311 -9.47 13.60 -24.37
CA SER A 311 -8.50 12.56 -24.03
C SER A 311 -9.05 11.44 -23.13
N CYS A 312 -10.20 11.66 -22.51
CA CYS A 312 -10.83 10.69 -21.62
C CYS A 312 -11.14 9.37 -22.34
N ALA A 313 -10.95 8.26 -21.63
CA ALA A 313 -11.33 6.94 -22.12
C ALA A 313 -12.85 6.75 -22.06
N ILE A 314 -13.36 5.89 -22.94
CA ILE A 314 -14.78 5.52 -23.00
C ILE A 314 -15.20 4.89 -21.67
N LEU A 315 -16.13 5.54 -20.97
CA LEU A 315 -16.60 5.08 -19.66
C LEU A 315 -17.65 3.98 -19.79
N ALA A 316 -17.32 2.78 -19.31
CA ALA A 316 -18.28 1.70 -19.08
C ALA A 316 -18.48 1.48 -17.57
N VAL A 317 -19.75 1.36 -17.14
CA VAL A 317 -20.10 1.17 -15.72
C VAL A 317 -20.77 -0.19 -15.53
N GLY A 318 -20.11 -1.04 -14.77
CA GLY A 318 -20.53 -2.39 -14.41
C GLY A 318 -19.47 -3.02 -13.54
N GLU A 319 -19.69 -4.28 -13.19
CA GLU A 319 -18.83 -5.06 -12.30
C GLU A 319 -18.92 -6.53 -12.69
N THR A 320 -17.77 -7.17 -12.86
CA THR A 320 -17.66 -8.62 -12.99
C THR A 320 -16.62 -9.13 -12.00
N ASP A 321 -17.00 -10.14 -11.22
CA ASP A 321 -16.12 -10.80 -10.25
C ASP A 321 -15.81 -12.20 -10.77
N PHE A 322 -14.56 -12.63 -10.60
CA PHE A 322 -14.11 -13.98 -10.93
C PHE A 322 -13.52 -14.71 -9.71
N ASN A 323 -13.69 -16.03 -9.68
CA ASN A 323 -12.86 -16.91 -8.86
C ASN A 323 -11.46 -17.03 -9.52
N PRO A 324 -10.35 -16.75 -8.82
CA PRO A 324 -9.00 -16.81 -9.40
C PRO A 324 -8.57 -18.20 -9.83
N PHE A 325 -9.01 -19.26 -9.16
CA PHE A 325 -8.55 -20.63 -9.37
C PHE A 325 -9.35 -21.35 -10.46
N THR A 326 -10.68 -21.19 -10.48
CA THR A 326 -11.55 -21.82 -11.50
C THR A 326 -11.72 -20.97 -12.75
N GLY A 327 -11.43 -19.67 -12.69
CA GLY A 327 -11.68 -18.74 -13.80
C GLY A 327 -13.17 -18.44 -14.03
N GLU A 328 -14.07 -18.93 -13.17
CA GLU A 328 -15.51 -18.75 -13.30
C GLU A 328 -15.99 -17.38 -12.81
N VAL A 329 -17.15 -16.95 -13.31
CA VAL A 329 -17.79 -15.68 -12.98
C VAL A 329 -18.68 -15.84 -11.75
N THR A 330 -18.22 -15.36 -10.60
CA THR A 330 -18.99 -15.36 -9.34
C THR A 330 -20.03 -14.23 -9.29
N LYS A 331 -19.79 -13.11 -10.00
CA LYS A 331 -20.75 -12.01 -10.15
C LYS A 331 -20.58 -11.32 -11.52
N SER A 332 -21.66 -10.88 -12.15
CA SER A 332 -21.57 -10.01 -13.33
C SER A 332 -22.85 -9.17 -13.49
N ARG A 333 -22.75 -7.84 -13.34
CA ARG A 333 -23.90 -6.92 -13.42
C ARG A 333 -23.51 -5.62 -14.12
N ALA A 334 -24.39 -5.13 -15.00
CA ALA A 334 -24.26 -3.82 -15.62
C ALA A 334 -24.82 -2.73 -14.69
N GLY A 335 -24.14 -1.59 -14.59
CA GLY A 335 -24.47 -0.53 -13.64
C GLY A 335 -24.21 -0.89 -12.17
N GLY A 336 -24.12 0.13 -11.32
CA GLY A 336 -24.33 0.04 -9.86
C GLY A 336 -23.43 -0.88 -9.00
N GLY A 337 -22.38 -1.52 -9.56
CA GLY A 337 -21.57 -2.55 -8.89
C GLY A 337 -20.63 -2.03 -7.78
N LEU A 338 -19.31 -2.10 -7.98
CA LEU A 338 -18.34 -1.39 -7.14
C LEU A 338 -18.69 0.11 -7.04
N SER A 339 -19.24 0.67 -8.12
CA SER A 339 -19.79 2.03 -8.16
C SER A 339 -20.89 2.29 -7.13
N GLY A 340 -21.75 1.31 -6.83
CA GLY A 340 -22.77 1.43 -5.79
C GLY A 340 -22.20 1.11 -4.40
N LYS A 341 -21.45 0.00 -4.26
CA LYS A 341 -20.95 -0.47 -2.95
C LYS A 341 -19.84 0.39 -2.34
N LEU A 342 -18.94 0.93 -3.16
CA LEU A 342 -17.84 1.83 -2.73
C LEU A 342 -18.11 3.30 -3.08
N GLY A 343 -19.32 3.64 -3.55
CA GLY A 343 -19.68 5.01 -3.96
C GLY A 343 -18.89 5.56 -5.16
N LEU A 344 -18.21 4.69 -5.91
CA LEU A 344 -17.37 5.03 -7.06
C LEU A 344 -18.23 5.38 -8.30
N SER A 345 -18.86 6.56 -8.31
CA SER A 345 -19.61 7.11 -9.45
C SER A 345 -18.73 8.06 -10.28
N PRO A 346 -17.92 7.56 -11.25
CA PRO A 346 -17.08 8.40 -12.09
C PRO A 346 -17.88 9.20 -13.12
N SER A 347 -17.40 10.40 -13.43
CA SER A 347 -17.68 11.09 -14.70
C SER A 347 -16.69 10.64 -15.79
N HIS A 348 -15.43 10.40 -15.42
CA HIS A 348 -14.35 10.15 -16.39
C HIS A 348 -13.37 9.05 -15.94
N THR A 349 -12.84 8.32 -16.92
CA THR A 349 -11.68 7.43 -16.80
C THR A 349 -10.51 8.02 -17.60
N VAL A 350 -9.33 8.12 -16.99
CA VAL A 350 -8.24 8.96 -17.48
C VAL A 350 -6.89 8.22 -17.38
N ASP A 351 -6.07 8.26 -18.44
CA ASP A 351 -4.66 7.85 -18.36
C ASP A 351 -3.83 8.96 -17.70
N ARG A 352 -3.09 8.63 -16.64
CA ARG A 352 -2.33 9.61 -15.84
C ARG A 352 -1.18 10.26 -16.61
N THR A 353 -0.54 9.54 -17.53
CA THR A 353 0.58 10.07 -18.32
C THR A 353 0.06 11.05 -19.37
N VAL A 354 -1.02 10.69 -20.06
CA VAL A 354 -1.74 11.60 -20.98
C VAL A 354 -2.19 12.85 -20.22
N PHE A 355 -2.83 12.70 -19.06
CA PHE A 355 -3.34 13.84 -18.30
C PHE A 355 -2.24 14.76 -17.76
N ARG A 356 -1.10 14.22 -17.27
CA ARG A 356 0.07 15.07 -16.94
C ARG A 356 0.59 15.81 -18.17
N SER A 357 0.64 15.17 -19.34
CA SER A 357 1.05 15.84 -20.58
C SER A 357 0.08 16.94 -21.01
N ILE A 358 -1.22 16.79 -20.73
CA ILE A 358 -2.23 17.83 -21.00
C ILE A 358 -2.06 18.99 -20.02
N LEU A 359 -1.86 18.71 -18.73
CA LEU A 359 -1.64 19.74 -17.71
C LEU A 359 -0.31 20.52 -17.89
N MET A 360 0.64 20.02 -18.69
CA MET A 360 1.83 20.77 -19.10
C MET A 360 1.55 21.84 -20.17
N THR A 361 0.46 21.72 -20.94
CA THR A 361 0.23 22.51 -22.16
C THR A 361 0.22 24.02 -21.87
N GLY A 362 1.19 24.75 -22.43
CA GLY A 362 1.30 26.21 -22.29
C GLY A 362 1.80 26.68 -20.91
N ILE A 363 2.51 25.83 -20.17
CA ILE A 363 3.27 26.18 -18.95
C ILE A 363 4.70 25.61 -18.94
N GLU A 364 5.16 25.04 -20.05
CA GLU A 364 6.44 24.33 -20.17
C GLU A 364 7.65 25.23 -19.86
N ASP A 365 7.54 26.55 -20.08
CA ASP A 365 8.50 27.59 -19.71
C ASP A 365 8.68 27.79 -18.19
N ARG A 366 7.78 27.21 -17.37
CA ARG A 366 7.67 27.45 -15.93
C ARG A 366 7.87 26.20 -15.08
N VAL A 367 8.17 25.05 -15.70
CA VAL A 367 8.38 23.77 -15.01
C VAL A 367 9.84 23.36 -15.13
N PHE A 368 10.54 23.37 -13.99
CA PHE A 368 11.97 23.13 -13.89
C PHE A 368 12.23 21.71 -13.36
N PHE A 369 12.58 20.79 -14.25
CA PHE A 369 12.96 19.41 -13.94
C PHE A 369 14.37 19.30 -13.34
N SER A 370 14.69 18.15 -12.73
CA SER A 370 15.91 17.90 -11.93
C SER A 370 16.14 18.86 -10.74
N ARG A 371 15.10 19.56 -10.27
CA ARG A 371 15.13 20.48 -9.13
C ARG A 371 14.52 19.85 -7.88
N GLN A 372 15.29 18.99 -7.22
CA GLN A 372 14.91 18.46 -5.91
C GLN A 372 15.11 19.53 -4.83
N LEU A 373 14.05 19.86 -4.10
CA LEU A 373 14.12 20.72 -2.92
C LEU A 373 15.00 20.08 -1.84
N ALA A 374 15.90 20.86 -1.23
CA ALA A 374 16.69 20.45 -0.07
C ALA A 374 16.19 21.12 1.22
N SER A 375 15.83 22.40 1.17
CA SER A 375 15.25 23.15 2.30
C SER A 375 14.51 24.40 1.84
N TYR A 376 13.73 25.01 2.74
CA TYR A 376 13.14 26.33 2.54
C TYR A 376 13.34 27.22 3.78
N THR A 377 13.11 28.51 3.62
CA THR A 377 13.05 29.49 4.72
C THR A 377 11.88 30.44 4.44
N ALA A 378 10.94 30.49 5.38
CA ALA A 378 9.75 31.34 5.32
C ALA A 378 9.95 32.58 6.22
N ASN A 379 9.72 33.76 5.67
CA ASN A 379 9.79 35.04 6.38
C ASN A 379 8.40 35.68 6.39
N GLU A 380 7.72 35.59 7.52
CA GLU A 380 6.42 36.22 7.72
C GLU A 380 6.60 37.63 8.30
N ASP A 381 6.16 38.65 7.56
CA ASP A 381 6.35 40.05 7.94
C ASP A 381 5.36 40.44 9.06
N GLN A 382 5.82 40.44 10.31
CA GLN A 382 4.98 40.69 11.50
C GLN A 382 4.65 42.18 11.74
N GLY A 383 4.94 43.06 10.80
CA GLY A 383 4.71 44.51 10.92
C GLY A 383 3.96 45.10 9.72
N GLY A 384 3.10 46.10 9.96
CA GLY A 384 2.43 46.88 8.91
C GLY A 384 3.37 47.86 8.18
N GLY A 385 4.55 47.39 7.78
CA GLY A 385 5.69 48.18 7.28
C GLY A 385 5.99 48.03 5.79
N GLY A 386 5.17 47.30 5.03
CA GLY A 386 5.28 47.19 3.57
C GLY A 386 6.44 46.31 3.05
N GLY A 387 7.17 45.62 3.92
CA GLY A 387 8.30 44.76 3.58
C GLY A 387 7.88 43.34 3.19
N GLY A 388 6.86 43.23 2.33
CA GLY A 388 6.03 42.04 2.13
C GLY A 388 6.76 40.70 2.25
N GLY A 389 6.28 39.88 3.19
CA GLY A 389 6.81 38.55 3.50
C GLY A 389 6.88 37.61 2.30
N GLY A 390 7.65 36.54 2.43
CA GLY A 390 7.88 35.60 1.35
C GLY A 390 8.75 34.42 1.76
N VAL A 391 9.24 33.70 0.77
CA VAL A 391 9.87 32.38 0.95
C VAL A 391 11.05 32.20 0.01
N VAL A 392 12.13 31.61 0.53
CA VAL A 392 13.31 31.22 -0.23
C VAL A 392 13.42 29.70 -0.20
N VAL A 393 13.48 29.07 -1.37
CA VAL A 393 13.79 27.63 -1.50
C VAL A 393 15.25 27.44 -1.88
N THR A 394 15.87 26.38 -1.38
CA THR A 394 17.22 25.92 -1.76
C THR A 394 17.13 24.50 -2.30
N PHE A 395 17.65 24.26 -3.50
CA PHE A 395 17.68 22.95 -4.16
C PHE A 395 18.95 22.16 -3.81
N THR A 396 18.97 20.86 -4.12
CA THR A 396 20.10 19.96 -3.83
C THR A 396 21.38 20.28 -4.61
N ASP A 397 21.29 21.04 -5.70
CA ASP A 397 22.41 21.61 -6.46
C ASP A 397 22.96 22.92 -5.84
N GLY A 398 22.31 23.44 -4.79
CA GLY A 398 22.67 24.68 -4.11
C GLY A 398 22.02 25.94 -4.70
N GLU A 399 21.28 25.85 -5.81
CA GLU A 399 20.54 26.99 -6.37
C GLU A 399 19.43 27.43 -5.42
N ARG A 400 19.15 28.74 -5.41
CA ARG A 400 18.07 29.34 -4.64
C ARG A 400 17.07 30.05 -5.53
N THR A 401 15.80 29.99 -5.16
CA THR A 401 14.74 30.80 -5.78
C THR A 401 13.91 31.46 -4.68
N GLU A 402 13.57 32.73 -4.89
CA GLU A 402 12.66 33.48 -4.02
C GLU A 402 11.25 33.53 -4.62
N GLY A 403 10.25 33.58 -3.74
CA GLY A 403 8.84 33.69 -4.12
C GLY A 403 8.00 34.35 -3.03
N ARG A 404 6.74 34.62 -3.35
CA ARG A 404 5.75 35.21 -2.42
C ARG A 404 5.06 34.16 -1.56
N PHE A 405 4.96 32.93 -2.06
CA PHE A 405 4.21 31.83 -1.45
C PHE A 405 4.79 30.48 -1.90
N LEU A 406 4.77 29.45 -1.05
CA LEU A 406 5.28 28.10 -1.31
C LEU A 406 4.19 27.04 -1.13
N VAL A 407 4.10 26.11 -2.08
CA VAL A 407 3.19 24.96 -2.03
C VAL A 407 3.98 23.65 -2.12
N GLY A 408 3.98 22.88 -1.04
CA GLY A 408 4.46 21.51 -1.05
C GLY A 408 3.45 20.58 -1.71
N ALA A 409 3.69 20.20 -2.96
CA ALA A 409 2.96 19.18 -3.72
C ALA A 409 3.88 17.98 -4.08
N ASP A 410 4.95 17.81 -3.30
CA ASP A 410 6.13 16.96 -3.56
C ASP A 410 5.91 15.48 -3.17
N GLY A 411 4.72 15.18 -2.68
CA GLY A 411 4.20 13.85 -2.41
C GLY A 411 4.67 13.27 -1.08
N LEU A 412 4.55 11.94 -0.95
CA LEU A 412 4.78 11.20 0.29
C LEU A 412 6.06 11.63 1.05
N HIS A 413 7.17 11.82 0.34
CA HIS A 413 8.45 12.33 0.89
C HIS A 413 8.54 13.86 0.82
N SER A 414 7.54 14.56 1.36
CA SER A 414 7.51 16.03 1.33
C SER A 414 8.62 16.62 2.21
N ILE A 415 9.40 17.52 1.64
CA ILE A 415 10.42 18.32 2.33
C ILE A 415 9.78 19.56 2.99
N VAL A 416 8.62 20.00 2.48
CA VAL A 416 7.85 21.11 3.06
C VAL A 416 7.10 20.68 4.33
N ARG A 417 6.49 19.49 4.33
CA ARG A 417 5.60 19.03 5.42
C ARG A 417 6.21 19.11 6.83
N PRO A 418 7.45 18.64 7.11
CA PRO A 418 7.98 18.63 8.47
C PRO A 418 8.12 20.01 9.12
N GLY A 419 8.21 21.08 8.30
CA GLY A 419 8.28 22.46 8.79
C GLY A 419 6.93 23.12 9.09
N LEU A 420 5.80 22.46 8.78
CA LEU A 420 4.45 22.89 9.16
C LEU A 420 3.78 21.91 10.13
N LEU A 421 3.93 20.60 9.89
CA LEU A 421 3.35 19.55 10.72
C LEU A 421 4.38 18.42 10.92
N PRO A 422 5.29 18.54 11.90
CA PRO A 422 6.27 17.49 12.21
C PRO A 422 5.60 16.22 12.76
N GLU A 423 4.54 16.37 13.56
CA GLU A 423 3.77 15.28 14.18
C GLU A 423 2.83 14.54 13.20
N HIS A 424 3.06 14.61 11.88
CA HIS A 424 2.14 14.05 10.89
C HIS A 424 2.20 12.51 10.83
N LYS A 425 1.15 11.87 11.34
CA LYS A 425 0.97 10.41 11.31
C LYS A 425 0.75 9.87 9.89
N ILE A 426 1.84 9.48 9.23
CA ILE A 426 1.82 8.59 8.06
C ILE A 426 2.04 7.14 8.53
N LYS A 427 1.32 6.21 7.91
CA LYS A 427 1.18 4.82 8.31
C LYS A 427 1.53 3.88 7.15
N ASP A 428 2.36 2.89 7.43
CA ASP A 428 2.59 1.75 6.56
C ASP A 428 1.53 0.69 6.86
N THR A 429 0.74 0.32 5.84
CA THR A 429 -0.36 -0.65 6.00
C THR A 429 0.11 -2.10 6.00
N GLY A 430 1.39 -2.37 5.75
CA GLY A 430 1.93 -3.72 5.56
C GLY A 430 1.48 -4.40 4.26
N ALA A 431 0.73 -3.72 3.41
CA ALA A 431 0.32 -4.17 2.09
C ALA A 431 1.09 -3.45 0.98
N ALA A 432 1.12 -4.06 -0.20
CA ALA A 432 1.71 -3.50 -1.40
C ALA A 432 0.84 -3.81 -2.61
N CYS A 433 1.14 -3.13 -3.71
CA CYS A 433 0.47 -3.35 -4.98
C CYS A 433 1.45 -3.36 -6.14
N VAL A 434 1.16 -4.17 -7.16
CA VAL A 434 1.79 -4.08 -8.48
C VAL A 434 0.77 -3.52 -9.44
N TYR A 435 1.05 -2.34 -9.98
CA TYR A 435 0.34 -1.77 -11.12
C TYR A 435 0.90 -2.31 -12.43
N GLY A 436 0.08 -2.36 -13.48
CA GLY A 436 0.55 -2.60 -14.83
C GLY A 436 -0.47 -2.24 -15.91
N LYS A 437 -0.06 -2.49 -17.16
CA LYS A 437 -0.90 -2.41 -18.35
C LYS A 437 -0.65 -3.60 -19.26
N THR A 438 -1.70 -4.04 -19.92
CA THR A 438 -1.66 -5.15 -20.88
C THR A 438 -2.30 -4.68 -22.17
N PRO A 439 -1.55 -4.54 -23.28
CA PRO A 439 -2.11 -4.12 -24.56
C PRO A 439 -3.32 -4.96 -24.98
N LEU A 440 -4.38 -4.32 -25.46
CA LEU A 440 -5.63 -5.01 -25.84
C LEU A 440 -5.50 -5.67 -27.21
N THR A 441 -4.60 -6.66 -27.32
CA THR A 441 -4.31 -7.40 -28.55
C THR A 441 -5.39 -8.44 -28.87
N PRO A 442 -5.47 -8.94 -30.12
CA PRO A 442 -6.29 -10.11 -30.46
C PRO A 442 -5.94 -11.36 -29.63
N GLU A 443 -4.68 -11.53 -29.21
CA GLU A 443 -4.29 -12.64 -28.34
C GLU A 443 -4.87 -12.48 -26.93
N LEU A 444 -4.77 -11.29 -26.32
CA LEU A 444 -5.39 -11.04 -25.02
C LEU A 444 -6.92 -11.19 -25.10
N ALA A 445 -7.54 -10.73 -26.18
CA ALA A 445 -8.97 -10.86 -26.41
C ALA A 445 -9.44 -12.32 -26.61
N ALA A 446 -8.54 -13.22 -27.04
CA ALA A 446 -8.81 -14.65 -27.16
C ALA A 446 -8.53 -15.44 -25.87
N ARG A 447 -7.64 -14.94 -25.00
CA ARG A 447 -7.17 -15.64 -23.79
C ARG A 447 -7.82 -15.15 -22.49
N PHE A 448 -8.10 -13.85 -22.37
CA PHE A 448 -8.71 -13.27 -21.18
C PHE A 448 -10.25 -13.30 -21.28
N PRO A 449 -11.00 -13.57 -20.18
CA PRO A 449 -12.45 -13.73 -20.26
C PRO A 449 -13.19 -12.50 -20.82
N GLU A 450 -14.02 -12.73 -21.85
CA GLU A 450 -14.76 -11.69 -22.59
C GLU A 450 -15.58 -10.75 -21.68
N LYS A 451 -16.22 -11.31 -20.64
CA LYS A 451 -16.95 -10.52 -19.62
C LYS A 451 -16.04 -9.54 -18.85
N GLY A 452 -14.79 -9.91 -18.58
CA GLY A 452 -13.79 -9.05 -17.93
C GLY A 452 -13.29 -7.90 -18.81
N LEU A 453 -13.51 -7.97 -20.13
CA LEU A 453 -13.17 -6.91 -21.08
C LEU A 453 -14.29 -5.87 -21.27
N ARG A 454 -15.38 -5.94 -20.48
CA ARG A 454 -16.54 -5.03 -20.60
C ARG A 454 -16.41 -3.77 -19.74
N TRP A 455 -15.88 -3.90 -18.53
CA TRP A 455 -15.83 -2.84 -17.50
C TRP A 455 -14.88 -3.23 -16.36
N MET A 456 -14.84 -2.45 -15.29
CA MET A 456 -14.09 -2.77 -14.08
C MET A 456 -14.42 -4.17 -13.54
N THR A 457 -13.38 -4.94 -13.27
CA THR A 457 -13.45 -6.38 -12.97
C THR A 457 -12.60 -6.70 -11.75
N VAL A 458 -13.09 -7.58 -10.89
CA VAL A 458 -12.40 -8.06 -9.69
C VAL A 458 -12.02 -9.53 -9.88
N VAL A 459 -10.81 -9.89 -9.47
CA VAL A 459 -10.48 -11.27 -9.13
C VAL A 459 -9.98 -11.25 -7.70
N ALA A 460 -10.75 -11.85 -6.78
CA ALA A 460 -10.45 -11.84 -5.36
C ALA A 460 -10.02 -13.24 -4.93
N ASP A 461 -8.73 -13.41 -4.71
CA ASP A 461 -8.15 -14.53 -3.98
C ASP A 461 -8.47 -14.36 -2.50
N GLN A 462 -9.74 -14.64 -2.21
CA GLN A 462 -10.26 -14.91 -0.87
C GLN A 462 -9.88 -16.35 -0.49
N ALA A 463 -8.58 -16.65 -0.47
CA ALA A 463 -8.03 -17.85 0.13
C ALA A 463 -8.74 -18.09 1.47
N PRO A 464 -9.45 -19.22 1.66
CA PRO A 464 -10.15 -19.49 2.91
C PRO A 464 -9.21 -19.34 4.11
N MET A 465 -9.77 -19.17 5.31
CA MET A 465 -9.03 -19.01 6.59
C MET A 465 -8.13 -20.21 6.98
N LEU A 466 -7.88 -21.11 6.04
CA LEU A 466 -7.33 -22.44 6.14
C LEU A 466 -6.07 -22.60 5.27
N GLN A 467 -5.91 -21.77 4.22
CA GLN A 467 -4.70 -21.70 3.38
C GLN A 467 -3.71 -20.63 3.87
N SER A 468 -4.22 -19.52 4.41
CA SER A 468 -3.53 -18.23 4.58
C SER A 468 -2.42 -18.16 5.66
N PHE A 469 -1.85 -19.30 6.07
CA PHE A 469 -0.77 -19.42 7.04
C PHE A 469 0.64 -19.30 6.43
N HIS A 470 0.81 -19.64 5.16
CA HIS A 470 2.07 -19.33 4.46
C HIS A 470 2.00 -17.92 3.92
N ILE A 471 3.14 -17.24 3.92
CA ILE A 471 3.26 -15.87 3.43
C ILE A 471 2.87 -15.77 1.94
N GLY A 472 3.08 -16.85 1.17
CA GLY A 472 2.66 -16.97 -0.23
C GLY A 472 1.17 -17.18 -0.46
N ASP A 473 0.39 -17.47 0.60
CA ASP A 473 -1.01 -17.94 0.55
C ASP A 473 -1.98 -16.89 1.16
N ALA A 474 -1.47 -15.72 1.56
CA ALA A 474 -2.27 -14.63 2.11
C ALA A 474 -3.14 -13.97 1.01
N PRO A 475 -4.36 -13.44 1.30
CA PRO A 475 -5.28 -12.95 0.28
C PRO A 475 -4.70 -11.93 -0.71
N ALA A 476 -5.14 -11.99 -1.97
CA ALA A 476 -4.79 -11.00 -3.00
C ALA A 476 -6.01 -10.58 -3.83
N THR A 477 -6.12 -9.29 -4.15
CA THR A 477 -7.17 -8.75 -5.01
C THR A 477 -6.56 -8.14 -6.26
N LEU A 478 -6.89 -8.69 -7.42
CA LEU A 478 -6.67 -8.06 -8.71
C LEU A 478 -7.89 -7.20 -9.06
N LEU A 479 -7.65 -5.94 -9.39
CA LEU A 479 -8.61 -5.08 -10.08
C LEU A 479 -8.14 -4.87 -11.51
N THR A 480 -8.97 -5.13 -12.51
CA THR A 480 -8.69 -4.79 -13.91
C THR A 480 -9.75 -3.82 -14.47
N GLU A 481 -9.37 -2.97 -15.43
CA GLU A 481 -10.31 -2.14 -16.19
C GLU A 481 -9.84 -1.94 -17.63
N PRO A 482 -10.65 -2.34 -18.65
CA PRO A 482 -10.33 -2.08 -20.04
C PRO A 482 -10.45 -0.58 -20.35
N THR A 483 -9.33 0.03 -20.75
CA THR A 483 -9.23 1.45 -21.11
C THR A 483 -9.19 1.57 -22.63
N ARG A 484 -10.24 2.18 -23.21
CA ARG A 484 -10.43 2.33 -24.65
C ARG A 484 -10.64 3.79 -25.05
N PHE A 485 -10.11 4.21 -26.19
CA PHE A 485 -10.21 5.60 -26.66
C PHE A 485 -10.93 5.68 -28.00
N SER A 486 -11.84 6.67 -28.15
CA SER A 486 -12.64 6.82 -29.37
C SER A 486 -11.78 7.17 -30.60
N GLU A 487 -12.24 6.81 -31.79
CA GLU A 487 -11.56 7.18 -33.04
C GLU A 487 -11.49 8.71 -33.23
N GLU A 488 -12.52 9.44 -32.79
CA GLU A 488 -12.57 10.91 -32.79
C GLU A 488 -11.53 11.51 -31.82
N SER A 489 -11.26 10.85 -30.71
CA SER A 489 -10.18 11.22 -29.78
C SER A 489 -8.81 10.92 -30.39
N ARG A 490 -8.64 9.73 -30.97
CA ARG A 490 -7.37 9.26 -31.59
C ARG A 490 -6.97 10.06 -32.84
N SER A 491 -7.93 10.55 -33.62
CA SER A 491 -7.66 11.36 -34.81
C SER A 491 -7.14 12.76 -34.49
N ARG A 492 -7.38 13.26 -33.27
CA ARG A 492 -6.97 14.59 -32.81
C ARG A 492 -5.77 14.59 -31.87
N TYR A 493 -5.62 13.53 -31.06
CA TYR A 493 -4.66 13.51 -29.94
C TYR A 493 -3.82 12.23 -29.89
N ARG A 494 -2.56 12.36 -29.44
CA ARG A 494 -1.60 11.26 -29.36
C ARG A 494 -1.85 10.38 -28.12
N LEU A 495 -2.90 9.57 -28.19
CA LEU A 495 -3.33 8.67 -27.13
C LEU A 495 -2.64 7.29 -27.24
N PRO A 496 -2.38 6.60 -26.12
CA PRO A 496 -1.83 5.24 -26.15
C PRO A 496 -2.77 4.27 -26.88
N GLN A 497 -2.26 3.12 -27.32
CA GLN A 497 -3.11 2.01 -27.78
C GLN A 497 -4.10 1.57 -26.68
N ASP A 498 -5.22 0.93 -27.04
CA ASP A 498 -6.17 0.40 -26.06
C ASP A 498 -5.48 -0.66 -25.18
N TYR A 499 -5.80 -0.67 -23.88
CA TYR A 499 -5.13 -1.54 -22.90
C TYR A 499 -6.05 -1.94 -21.75
N VAL A 500 -5.81 -3.12 -21.17
CA VAL A 500 -6.34 -3.46 -19.85
C VAL A 500 -5.41 -2.83 -18.81
N TYR A 501 -5.93 -1.88 -18.04
CA TYR A 501 -5.29 -1.45 -16.80
C TYR A 501 -5.46 -2.55 -15.75
N TRP A 502 -4.45 -2.77 -14.92
CA TRP A 502 -4.62 -3.62 -13.75
C TRP A 502 -3.79 -3.18 -12.55
N VAL A 503 -4.25 -3.58 -11.37
CA VAL A 503 -3.50 -3.51 -10.11
C VAL A 503 -3.75 -4.77 -9.30
N LEU A 504 -2.68 -5.47 -8.93
CA LEU A 504 -2.69 -6.62 -8.03
C LEU A 504 -2.28 -6.16 -6.63
N ILE A 505 -3.14 -6.38 -5.64
CA ILE A 505 -3.00 -5.88 -4.26
C ILE A 505 -2.89 -7.08 -3.32
N ALA A 506 -1.89 -7.11 -2.43
CA ALA A 506 -1.72 -8.16 -1.43
C ALA A 506 -0.89 -7.64 -0.23
N PRO A 507 -0.82 -8.35 0.91
CA PRO A 507 0.18 -8.10 1.94
C PRO A 507 1.60 -8.08 1.35
N GLN A 508 2.44 -7.12 1.74
CA GLN A 508 3.78 -6.90 1.17
C GLN A 508 4.64 -8.17 1.21
N ALA A 509 4.47 -8.97 2.26
CA ALA A 509 5.18 -10.22 2.45
C ALA A 509 4.87 -11.27 1.34
N ARG A 510 3.66 -11.29 0.75
CA ARG A 510 3.31 -12.23 -0.35
C ARG A 510 4.18 -12.02 -1.59
N PHE A 511 4.54 -10.78 -1.90
CA PHE A 511 5.50 -10.46 -2.95
C PHE A 511 6.93 -10.92 -2.59
N GLY A 512 7.32 -10.82 -1.32
CA GLY A 512 8.61 -11.28 -0.81
C GLY A 512 8.82 -12.81 -0.85
N ALA A 513 7.75 -13.60 -0.76
CA ALA A 513 7.81 -15.07 -0.74
C ALA A 513 8.44 -15.70 -2.00
N GLY A 514 8.46 -14.98 -3.13
CA GLY A 514 9.13 -15.39 -4.37
C GLY A 514 10.63 -15.06 -4.44
N GLY A 515 11.29 -14.80 -3.31
CA GLY A 515 12.72 -14.47 -3.26
C GLY A 515 13.07 -13.11 -3.89
N GLY A 516 12.14 -12.15 -3.86
CA GLY A 516 12.32 -10.85 -4.50
C GLY A 516 11.86 -9.68 -3.64
N LEU A 517 12.75 -8.69 -3.45
CA LEU A 517 12.45 -7.33 -2.99
C LEU A 517 11.51 -7.23 -1.77
N THR A 518 12.05 -7.52 -0.58
CA THR A 518 11.41 -7.17 0.71
C THR A 518 11.25 -5.66 0.92
N SER A 519 12.00 -4.85 0.18
CA SER A 519 11.87 -3.39 0.08
C SER A 519 11.58 -3.00 -1.37
N PRO A 520 10.89 -1.87 -1.64
CA PRO A 520 10.85 -1.31 -2.99
C PRO A 520 12.28 -1.11 -3.52
N PRO A 521 12.50 -1.20 -4.85
CA PRO A 521 13.83 -1.01 -5.43
C PRO A 521 14.41 0.34 -4.98
N PRO A 522 15.70 0.39 -4.61
CA PRO A 522 16.30 1.59 -4.03
C PRO A 522 16.12 2.76 -4.99
N LYS A 523 15.56 3.85 -4.47
CA LYS A 523 15.34 5.08 -5.26
C LYS A 523 16.68 5.64 -5.71
N ALA A 524 16.65 6.46 -6.76
CA ALA A 524 17.77 7.31 -7.14
C ALA A 524 18.00 8.45 -6.11
N GLY A 525 18.25 8.09 -4.85
CA GLY A 525 18.65 9.03 -3.80
C GLY A 525 20.12 9.42 -3.98
N ASN A 526 20.37 10.70 -4.29
CA ASN A 526 21.67 11.37 -4.36
C ASN A 526 22.77 10.68 -5.22
N ASN A 527 22.43 9.66 -6.01
CA ASN A 527 23.40 8.92 -6.81
C ASN A 527 23.93 9.79 -7.95
N ILE A 528 25.26 9.93 -7.99
CA ILE A 528 26.03 10.63 -9.05
C ILE A 528 26.11 9.74 -10.31
N GLY A 529 24.97 9.18 -10.71
CA GLY A 529 24.80 8.33 -11.88
C GLY A 529 24.11 9.12 -12.99
N GLY A 530 24.74 9.18 -14.17
CA GLY A 530 24.16 9.87 -15.33
C GLY A 530 22.83 9.24 -15.79
N PRO A 531 22.04 9.95 -16.64
CA PRO A 531 20.66 9.56 -16.97
C PRO A 531 20.45 8.09 -17.36
N ASN A 532 21.39 7.50 -18.11
CA ASN A 532 21.36 6.10 -18.52
C ASN A 532 21.28 5.13 -17.32
N GLN A 533 21.95 5.41 -16.20
CA GLN A 533 21.90 4.54 -15.01
C GLN A 533 20.54 4.61 -14.31
N GLN A 534 19.93 5.80 -14.22
CA GLN A 534 18.58 5.97 -13.66
C GLN A 534 17.54 5.26 -14.53
N GLN A 535 17.65 5.39 -15.86
CA GLN A 535 16.77 4.69 -16.80
C GLN A 535 16.92 3.16 -16.73
N GLN A 536 18.16 2.66 -16.59
CA GLN A 536 18.43 1.22 -16.44
C GLN A 536 17.91 0.67 -15.10
N GLN A 537 18.03 1.43 -14.01
CA GLN A 537 17.44 1.08 -12.71
C GLN A 537 15.91 1.06 -12.77
N ALA A 538 15.29 2.04 -13.45
CA ALA A 538 13.84 2.08 -13.64
C ALA A 538 13.32 0.91 -14.48
N ALA A 539 14.05 0.50 -15.52
CA ALA A 539 13.71 -0.68 -16.32
C ALA A 539 13.79 -1.98 -15.49
N ALA A 540 14.89 -2.21 -14.77
CA ALA A 540 15.05 -3.37 -13.90
C ALA A 540 14.00 -3.43 -12.76
N ALA A 541 13.61 -2.27 -12.23
CA ALA A 541 12.53 -2.14 -11.26
C ALA A 541 11.16 -2.56 -11.84
N ALA A 542 10.88 -2.19 -13.08
CA ALA A 542 9.64 -2.56 -13.77
C ALA A 542 9.61 -4.06 -14.12
N GLU A 543 10.71 -4.62 -14.65
CA GLU A 543 10.86 -6.07 -14.89
C GLU A 543 10.70 -6.90 -13.59
N ALA A 544 11.26 -6.42 -12.48
CA ALA A 544 11.07 -7.05 -11.18
C ALA A 544 9.60 -7.01 -10.72
N ALA A 545 8.89 -5.89 -10.91
CA ALA A 545 7.47 -5.77 -10.61
C ALA A 545 6.60 -6.68 -11.48
N ALA A 546 6.90 -6.79 -12.78
CA ALA A 546 6.24 -7.72 -13.70
C ALA A 546 6.40 -9.17 -13.23
N ARG A 547 7.63 -9.59 -12.91
CA ARG A 547 7.93 -10.92 -12.35
C ARG A 547 7.19 -11.18 -11.03
N LEU A 548 7.09 -10.19 -10.15
CA LEU A 548 6.32 -10.30 -8.90
C LEU A 548 4.82 -10.57 -9.17
N SER A 549 4.20 -9.93 -10.16
CA SER A 549 2.79 -10.21 -10.51
C SER A 549 2.56 -11.65 -10.98
N LEU A 550 3.51 -12.21 -11.73
CA LEU A 550 3.49 -13.59 -12.21
C LEU A 550 3.80 -14.64 -11.11
N ALA A 551 4.58 -14.27 -10.09
CA ALA A 551 4.90 -15.14 -8.96
C ALA A 551 3.75 -15.21 -7.93
N VAL A 552 3.09 -14.08 -7.64
CA VAL A 552 1.96 -14.05 -6.69
C VAL A 552 0.71 -14.77 -7.24
N THR A 553 0.57 -14.88 -8.55
CA THR A 553 -0.59 -15.49 -9.23
C THR A 553 -0.27 -16.85 -9.87
N GLU A 554 0.75 -17.56 -9.37
CA GLU A 554 1.23 -18.84 -9.95
C GLU A 554 0.14 -19.91 -10.04
N GLU A 555 -0.71 -20.02 -9.02
CA GLU A 555 -1.82 -20.99 -8.95
C GLU A 555 -3.14 -20.48 -9.56
N TRP A 556 -3.17 -19.27 -10.17
CA TRP A 556 -4.39 -18.70 -10.76
C TRP A 556 -4.65 -19.23 -12.18
N HIS A 557 -5.94 -19.34 -12.52
CA HIS A 557 -6.46 -19.87 -13.78
C HIS A 557 -5.82 -19.20 -15.02
N PRO A 558 -5.35 -19.97 -16.02
CA PRO A 558 -4.60 -19.44 -17.17
C PRO A 558 -5.29 -18.31 -17.94
N SER A 559 -6.62 -18.29 -18.02
CA SER A 559 -7.35 -17.21 -18.70
C SER A 559 -7.21 -15.87 -17.97
N LEU A 560 -7.27 -15.85 -16.64
CA LEU A 560 -7.09 -14.65 -15.82
C LEU A 560 -5.61 -14.26 -15.78
N ARG A 561 -4.73 -15.25 -15.62
CA ARG A 561 -3.27 -15.08 -15.60
C ARG A 561 -2.72 -14.45 -16.89
N SER A 562 -3.38 -14.67 -18.03
CA SER A 562 -2.98 -14.10 -19.32
C SER A 562 -2.80 -12.57 -19.32
N VAL A 563 -3.49 -11.84 -18.43
CA VAL A 563 -3.31 -10.38 -18.29
C VAL A 563 -1.90 -10.02 -17.81
N PHE A 564 -1.28 -10.84 -16.96
CA PHE A 564 0.10 -10.63 -16.50
C PHE A 564 1.12 -11.16 -17.50
N GLU A 565 0.80 -12.23 -18.22
CA GLU A 565 1.74 -12.83 -19.20
C GLU A 565 1.91 -11.96 -20.46
N LEU A 566 0.88 -11.21 -20.84
CA LEU A 566 0.90 -10.30 -22.00
C LEU A 566 1.15 -8.83 -21.63
N GLN A 567 1.64 -8.55 -20.41
CA GLN A 567 1.82 -7.19 -19.91
C GLN A 567 2.94 -6.42 -20.64
N ASP A 568 2.81 -5.09 -20.73
CA ASP A 568 3.95 -4.22 -21.02
C ASP A 568 4.81 -4.10 -19.75
N THR A 569 5.79 -5.00 -19.60
CA THR A 569 6.65 -5.13 -18.42
C THR A 569 7.32 -3.83 -18.00
N ARG A 570 7.57 -2.92 -18.96
CA ARG A 570 8.18 -1.60 -18.71
C ARG A 570 7.26 -0.65 -17.95
N GLN A 571 5.93 -0.87 -18.03
CA GLN A 571 4.90 -0.10 -17.32
C GLN A 571 4.41 -0.80 -16.03
N ALA A 572 5.03 -1.92 -15.64
CA ALA A 572 4.79 -2.53 -14.34
C ALA A 572 5.44 -1.69 -13.22
N THR A 573 4.83 -1.63 -12.03
CA THR A 573 5.39 -0.91 -10.88
C THR A 573 4.90 -1.49 -9.56
N PHE A 574 5.84 -1.89 -8.70
CA PHE A 574 5.59 -2.25 -7.30
C PHE A 574 5.59 -1.00 -6.41
N VAL A 575 4.58 -0.84 -5.56
CA VAL A 575 4.42 0.29 -4.61
C VAL A 575 3.85 -0.22 -3.27
N PRO A 576 4.52 0.01 -2.13
CA PRO A 576 3.94 -0.18 -0.79
C PRO A 576 2.71 0.73 -0.58
N ILE A 577 1.68 0.22 0.08
CA ILE A 577 0.45 0.97 0.37
C ILE A 577 0.64 1.76 1.65
N ILE A 578 0.83 3.07 1.50
CA ILE A 578 1.06 4.04 2.57
C ILE A 578 -0.13 4.99 2.65
N SER A 579 -0.57 5.35 3.86
CA SER A 579 -1.72 6.24 4.09
C SER A 579 -1.47 7.17 5.28
N SER A 580 -2.05 8.37 5.26
CA SER A 580 -2.28 9.13 6.50
C SER A 580 -3.47 8.55 7.26
N VAL A 581 -3.60 8.87 8.55
CA VAL A 581 -4.79 8.57 9.36
C VAL A 581 -5.96 9.53 9.04
N PRO A 582 -7.23 9.13 9.28
CA PRO A 582 -8.40 10.00 9.04
C PRO A 582 -8.43 11.33 9.79
N ASP A 583 -7.82 11.41 10.98
CA ASP A 583 -7.75 12.62 11.81
C ASP A 583 -6.36 13.28 11.66
N ILE A 584 -6.15 13.92 10.52
CA ILE A 584 -4.97 14.76 10.28
C ILE A 584 -5.03 15.95 11.26
N PRO A 585 -4.01 16.17 12.12
CA PRO A 585 -4.00 17.29 13.05
C PRO A 585 -4.09 18.65 12.35
N ALA A 586 -4.58 19.66 13.07
CA ALA A 586 -4.38 21.04 12.67
C ALA A 586 -2.94 21.50 13.00
N TRP A 587 -2.46 22.50 12.27
CA TRP A 587 -1.22 23.22 12.51
C TRP A 587 -1.52 24.72 12.45
N GLU A 588 -0.59 25.55 12.93
CA GLU A 588 -0.68 27.01 12.80
C GLU A 588 -0.54 27.41 11.33
N PRO A 589 -1.54 28.09 10.71
CA PRO A 589 -1.49 28.43 9.30
C PRO A 589 -0.40 29.47 9.00
N SER A 590 0.37 29.24 7.94
CA SER A 590 1.36 30.23 7.45
C SER A 590 0.73 31.16 6.41
N ALA A 591 1.19 32.42 6.38
CA ALA A 591 0.84 33.37 5.32
C ALA A 591 1.63 33.13 4.02
N VAL A 592 2.70 32.33 4.05
CA VAL A 592 3.64 32.15 2.91
C VAL A 592 3.94 30.69 2.54
N VAL A 593 3.39 29.69 3.25
CA VAL A 593 3.59 28.25 2.95
C VAL A 593 2.32 27.44 3.19
N THR A 594 2.03 26.44 2.35
CA THR A 594 1.07 25.35 2.66
C THR A 594 1.38 24.05 1.91
N LEU A 595 0.53 23.02 2.06
CA LEU A 595 0.69 21.67 1.50
C LEU A 595 -0.50 21.28 0.61
N LEU A 596 -0.28 20.32 -0.29
CA LEU A 596 -1.26 19.91 -1.30
C LEU A 596 -1.12 18.42 -1.68
N GLY A 597 -2.23 17.66 -1.60
CA GLY A 597 -2.30 16.27 -2.05
C GLY A 597 -1.47 15.30 -1.19
N ASP A 598 -0.83 14.32 -1.85
CA ASP A 598 0.06 13.30 -1.24
C ASP A 598 1.21 13.89 -0.38
N ALA A 599 1.45 15.20 -0.41
CA ALA A 599 2.37 15.88 0.51
C ALA A 599 1.86 15.95 1.96
N ILE A 600 0.53 15.87 2.17
CA ILE A 600 -0.14 15.99 3.48
C ILE A 600 -1.21 14.92 3.70
N HIS A 601 -1.83 14.38 2.64
CA HIS A 601 -2.83 13.31 2.76
C HIS A 601 -2.63 12.16 1.76
N PRO A 602 -1.44 11.53 1.69
CA PRO A 602 -1.30 10.27 0.94
C PRO A 602 -2.32 9.23 1.45
N MET A 603 -2.89 8.45 0.54
CA MET A 603 -3.98 7.49 0.84
C MET A 603 -3.74 6.15 0.16
N SER A 604 -4.29 5.09 0.76
CA SER A 604 -4.41 3.79 0.08
C SER A 604 -5.15 3.94 -1.26
N PRO A 605 -4.67 3.31 -2.35
CA PRO A 605 -5.31 3.41 -3.67
C PRO A 605 -6.69 2.73 -3.72
N CYS A 606 -7.03 1.93 -2.71
CA CYS A 606 -8.23 1.09 -2.66
C CYS A 606 -9.55 1.87 -2.59
N GLY A 607 -9.52 3.13 -2.14
CA GLY A 607 -10.68 4.03 -2.22
C GLY A 607 -10.83 4.71 -3.59
N GLY A 608 -9.80 4.69 -4.44
CA GLY A 608 -9.81 5.33 -5.77
C GLY A 608 -9.85 6.86 -5.79
N VAL A 609 -9.84 7.53 -4.62
CA VAL A 609 -10.20 8.95 -4.46
C VAL A 609 -9.03 9.94 -4.38
N GLY A 610 -7.84 9.55 -3.89
CA GLY A 610 -6.79 10.51 -3.52
C GLY A 610 -6.38 11.51 -4.62
N ALA A 611 -6.28 11.05 -5.87
CA ALA A 611 -6.00 11.94 -7.01
C ALA A 611 -7.11 12.98 -7.26
N GLN A 612 -8.37 12.62 -7.02
CA GLN A 612 -9.52 13.53 -7.09
C GLN A 612 -9.49 14.52 -5.92
N THR A 613 -9.22 14.07 -4.69
CA THR A 613 -9.11 14.94 -3.52
C THR A 613 -8.05 16.02 -3.75
N ALA A 614 -6.88 15.63 -4.26
CA ALA A 614 -5.77 16.52 -4.57
C ALA A 614 -6.05 17.48 -5.77
N ILE A 615 -7.00 17.15 -6.67
CA ILE A 615 -7.50 18.06 -7.71
C ILE A 615 -8.43 19.11 -7.09
N CYS A 616 -9.38 18.68 -6.24
CA CYS A 616 -10.31 19.57 -5.54
C CYS A 616 -9.57 20.53 -4.59
N ASP A 617 -8.47 20.09 -3.98
CA ASP A 617 -7.59 20.95 -3.18
C ASP A 617 -6.82 21.96 -4.02
N ALA A 618 -6.32 21.58 -5.19
CA ALA A 618 -5.63 22.50 -6.11
C ALA A 618 -6.56 23.63 -6.57
N ALA A 619 -7.83 23.30 -6.88
CA ALA A 619 -8.87 24.28 -7.19
C ALA A 619 -9.18 25.21 -6.00
N ALA A 620 -9.34 24.64 -4.80
CA ALA A 620 -9.62 25.41 -3.59
C ALA A 620 -8.49 26.39 -3.22
N LEU A 621 -7.22 25.95 -3.33
CA LEU A 621 -6.06 26.80 -3.09
C LEU A 621 -5.90 27.88 -4.18
N ALA A 622 -6.13 27.54 -5.45
CA ALA A 622 -6.10 28.51 -6.54
C ALA A 622 -7.10 29.65 -6.32
N LYS A 623 -8.31 29.35 -5.85
CA LYS A 623 -9.33 30.35 -5.51
C LYS A 623 -8.89 31.26 -4.35
N VAL A 624 -8.31 30.70 -3.29
CA VAL A 624 -7.77 31.50 -2.17
C VAL A 624 -6.63 32.41 -2.63
N LEU A 625 -5.77 31.92 -3.52
CA LEU A 625 -4.70 32.73 -4.11
C LEU A 625 -5.25 33.81 -5.05
N ASP A 626 -6.31 33.56 -5.83
CA ASP A 626 -6.96 34.56 -6.70
C ASP A 626 -7.62 35.68 -5.88
N GLU A 627 -8.45 35.32 -4.89
CA GLU A 627 -9.10 36.27 -3.97
C GLU A 627 -8.08 37.18 -3.25
N ALA A 628 -6.88 36.65 -2.96
CA ALA A 628 -5.78 37.39 -2.33
C ALA A 628 -4.67 37.88 -3.30
N ARG A 629 -4.89 37.82 -4.63
CA ARG A 629 -3.94 38.25 -5.67
C ARG A 629 -2.52 37.66 -5.53
N GLY A 630 -2.43 36.43 -5.05
CA GLY A 630 -1.20 35.67 -4.83
C GLY A 630 -0.56 35.86 -3.44
N SER A 631 -1.07 36.76 -2.59
CA SER A 631 -0.52 37.07 -1.26
C SER A 631 -1.60 36.91 -0.17
N PRO A 632 -1.98 35.67 0.20
CA PRO A 632 -3.00 35.38 1.20
C PRO A 632 -2.54 35.74 2.62
N SER A 633 -3.49 35.98 3.52
CA SER A 633 -3.20 35.97 4.96
C SER A 633 -3.17 34.54 5.49
N ALA A 634 -2.52 34.34 6.64
CA ALA A 634 -2.59 33.07 7.38
C ALA A 634 -4.05 32.62 7.64
N GLY A 635 -4.97 33.56 7.86
CA GLY A 635 -6.41 33.25 8.03
C GLY A 635 -7.10 32.76 6.75
N ASP A 636 -6.56 33.06 5.56
CA ASP A 636 -7.09 32.55 4.29
C ASP A 636 -6.54 31.16 4.00
N VAL A 637 -5.25 30.95 4.24
CA VAL A 637 -4.58 29.64 4.17
C VAL A 637 -5.22 28.67 5.16
N GLY A 638 -5.43 29.06 6.42
CA GLY A 638 -6.07 28.22 7.44
C GLY A 638 -7.48 27.77 7.06
N ARG A 639 -8.27 28.62 6.37
CA ARG A 639 -9.59 28.26 5.83
C ARG A 639 -9.48 27.25 4.68
N PHE A 640 -8.48 27.36 3.82
CA PHE A 640 -8.17 26.33 2.81
C PHE A 640 -7.79 25.01 3.49
N GLU A 641 -6.87 25.03 4.45
CA GLU A 641 -6.32 23.85 5.11
C GLU A 641 -7.37 23.09 5.95
N GLU A 642 -8.26 23.80 6.63
CA GLU A 642 -9.40 23.21 7.33
C GLU A 642 -10.37 22.52 6.36
N GLY A 643 -10.66 23.15 5.22
CA GLY A 643 -11.43 22.54 4.13
C GLY A 643 -10.74 21.33 3.51
N MET A 644 -9.42 21.37 3.34
CA MET A 644 -8.59 20.26 2.86
C MET A 644 -8.62 19.08 3.86
N ARG A 645 -8.36 19.32 5.15
CA ARG A 645 -8.43 18.28 6.19
C ARG A 645 -9.82 17.61 6.21
N ARG A 646 -10.90 18.37 6.06
CA ARG A 646 -12.27 17.81 5.96
C ARG A 646 -12.48 16.96 4.70
N ARG A 647 -11.98 17.35 3.53
CA ARG A 647 -12.04 16.53 2.28
C ARG A 647 -11.17 15.27 2.40
N ALA A 648 -9.95 15.41 2.91
CA ALA A 648 -9.01 14.33 3.14
C ALA A 648 -9.59 13.27 4.08
N ARG A 649 -10.15 13.66 5.23
CA ARG A 649 -10.78 12.76 6.21
C ARG A 649 -11.76 11.77 5.57
N GLY A 650 -12.76 12.27 4.83
CA GLY A 650 -13.74 11.41 4.16
C GLY A 650 -13.11 10.49 3.11
N SER A 651 -12.10 10.99 2.39
CA SER A 651 -11.37 10.25 1.36
C SER A 651 -10.50 9.11 1.94
N ILE A 652 -9.87 9.36 3.09
CA ILE A 652 -9.07 8.37 3.82
C ILE A 652 -9.97 7.28 4.41
N VAL A 653 -11.08 7.63 5.06
CA VAL A 653 -12.05 6.64 5.59
C VAL A 653 -12.62 5.75 4.47
N GLN A 654 -12.96 6.31 3.30
CA GLN A 654 -13.39 5.52 2.14
C GLN A 654 -12.27 4.56 1.67
N SER A 655 -11.01 5.00 1.73
CA SER A 655 -9.84 4.20 1.33
C SER A 655 -9.49 3.12 2.35
N GLU A 656 -9.71 3.35 3.64
CA GLU A 656 -9.59 2.39 4.75
C GLU A 656 -10.63 1.27 4.63
N ILE A 657 -11.90 1.62 4.41
CA ILE A 657 -13.00 0.65 4.15
C ILE A 657 -12.70 -0.22 2.92
N GLY A 658 -12.20 0.39 1.84
CA GLY A 658 -11.77 -0.34 0.65
C GLY A 658 -10.60 -1.29 0.92
N SER A 659 -9.60 -0.84 1.68
CA SER A 659 -8.42 -1.64 2.06
C SER A 659 -8.80 -2.85 2.93
N LYS A 660 -9.67 -2.64 3.92
CA LYS A 660 -10.22 -3.69 4.78
C LYS A 660 -10.98 -4.76 3.98
N THR A 661 -11.66 -4.35 2.90
CA THR A 661 -12.41 -5.24 2.01
C THR A 661 -11.50 -5.99 1.03
N MET A 662 -10.44 -5.35 0.51
CA MET A 662 -9.57 -5.93 -0.53
C MET A 662 -8.44 -6.82 0.02
N PHE A 663 -7.96 -6.57 1.23
CA PHE A 663 -6.85 -7.34 1.83
C PHE A 663 -6.87 -7.42 3.37
N GLY A 664 -8.02 -7.15 4.02
CA GLY A 664 -8.20 -7.41 5.45
C GLY A 664 -7.48 -6.43 6.39
N LEU A 665 -7.17 -5.21 5.94
CA LEU A 665 -6.52 -4.18 6.77
C LEU A 665 -7.28 -3.93 8.10
N GLY A 666 -6.52 -3.79 9.20
CA GLY A 666 -6.99 -3.33 10.50
C GLY A 666 -7.27 -1.82 10.52
N SER A 667 -7.20 -1.19 11.69
CA SER A 667 -7.28 0.28 11.79
C SER A 667 -6.01 0.94 11.27
N LEU A 668 -6.15 2.06 10.56
CA LEU A 668 -5.00 2.90 10.19
C LEU A 668 -4.25 3.43 11.43
N GLU A 669 -4.91 3.61 12.58
CA GLU A 669 -4.22 3.99 13.82
C GLU A 669 -3.39 2.85 14.44
N GLU A 670 -3.75 1.59 14.19
CA GLU A 670 -3.00 0.39 14.61
C GLU A 670 -1.80 0.09 13.70
N CYS A 671 -1.82 0.59 12.46
CA CYS A 671 -0.75 0.40 11.48
C CYS A 671 0.59 0.97 11.96
N LYS A 672 1.70 0.44 11.45
CA LYS A 672 3.05 0.88 11.84
C LYS A 672 3.32 2.32 11.35
N PRO A 673 4.04 3.16 12.10
CA PRO A 673 4.52 4.44 11.60
C PRO A 673 5.36 4.26 10.34
N TRP A 674 5.11 5.07 9.32
CA TRP A 674 5.90 5.03 8.09
C TRP A 674 7.21 5.82 8.30
N ALA A 675 8.33 5.09 8.40
CA ALA A 675 9.66 5.68 8.46
C ALA A 675 10.14 6.09 7.06
N SER A 676 10.42 7.40 6.89
CA SER A 676 10.96 7.93 5.64
C SER A 676 12.48 7.81 5.59
N ASN A 677 12.97 6.58 5.37
CA ASN A 677 14.34 6.32 4.93
C ASN A 677 14.56 6.80 3.47
#